data_AF-A0AAD5J228-F1
#
_entry.id   AF-A0AAD5J228-F1
#
_cell.length_a   1.000
_cell.length_b   1.000
_cell.length_c   1.000
_cell.angle_alpha   90.00
_cell.angle_beta   90.00
_cell.angle_gamma   90.00
#
_symmetry.space_group_name_H-M   'P 1'
#
loop_
_entity.id
_entity.type
_entity.pdbx_description
1 polymer ?
#
loop_
_entity_poly.entity_id
_entity_poly.type
_entity_poly.pdbx_seq_one_letter_code
_entity_poly.pdbx_strand_id
1 'polypeptide(L)'
;MATDSSPLSVSLFSSLFLILLAILSSGSLTISSHGFSIREATVAELQLAFKQNKLTSRQLVEFYLGEIHRLNPVLRGVIEVNPDALHLADKADTERKVKAQSSLLGLQGIPVLASLSEWAHFRGAAPSGWCARSGQGKNPYVLSADPCYSSSGSAISVAANMVAVTLGTETDGSILCPSSYNSVVGIKPTVGLTSRDGVIPISPKLDTVGPMCRTVADAVYVLDAIVGFDRNDAATRESSKYIPLGGYKQFLKTYGLKKKRLGIVRNPFVVKGSVVTKVFEHHIQTMRQRGAVVVDNLKIANIDDILNSNASGELLTLLAEFKVSLNSYLKGLVASPVRSLADVIAFNNKFSKLEKIKEYGQILFEAAQVTEGIDSDVKEAYSNLAKLSRNGLEKLMRENKLDAVVTPRANFARVLAIGGYPGISVPAGYDSNGVPFGICFGGLKGTEPKLIEIAYGLNPVLRGVIEVNPDALHLADKADQERNARAPSSLLPGLHGIPVLVKDNIATKDNKMNTTAGSFALLGSIVPRNAFVVTKLINAGAIILGKASLSEWANFRGLAPSGWCARSEQGKNPYVLSADTCGSSSGSAVSVAANMASVTLGTETDGSILCPSSYNSVVGIKPTVGLTSRDGVIPITPKQDTIGPMCRTVADAVYVLDAIVGFDRNDEATREASKYIPRGGYKQFLKQCGLKRKRLGIVRNPFVVEGSEVAEVFEHHIQTMRQRGAVVVDNLTIANIDDILDASGSGELVTFLAEFKLSLNAYLKGLVSSPVKSLADVMAFNNKFSKLEKIKEYGQMLFEAAQATEGIDSGVQEAYSNLARLSKYGLEKLMRENKLDAAVTTGANFATVLAIGGYPGINVPAGYDSNGVPFGICFGGLKGTEPKLIESAYGFEQATKIRKPVSFKH
;
A
#
# COMPACT_ATOMS: atom_id res chain seq x y z
N MET A 1 11.03 54.45 -63.05
CA MET A 1 12.16 55.12 -62.35
C MET A 1 12.22 54.46 -60.97
N ALA A 2 13.05 53.42 -60.74
CA ALA A 2 14.48 53.53 -60.38
C ALA A 2 14.65 54.50 -59.19
N THR A 3 15.12 54.15 -57.99
CA THR A 3 16.26 53.28 -57.60
C THR A 3 16.26 52.95 -56.09
N ASP A 4 16.77 51.76 -55.77
CA ASP A 4 17.68 51.35 -54.67
C ASP A 4 17.71 52.03 -53.29
N SER A 5 17.51 51.23 -52.23
CA SER A 5 18.58 50.64 -51.37
C SER A 5 18.06 50.30 -49.95
N SER A 6 18.37 49.09 -49.49
CA SER A 6 18.06 48.51 -48.16
C SER A 6 19.25 48.67 -47.19
N PRO A 7 19.27 48.06 -45.97
CA PRO A 7 18.32 48.09 -44.84
C PRO A 7 19.03 48.39 -43.48
N LEU A 8 18.31 48.73 -42.39
CA LEU A 8 18.54 48.24 -41.00
C LEU A 8 17.67 48.91 -39.90
N SER A 9 17.33 48.06 -38.92
CA SER A 9 16.95 48.29 -37.51
C SER A 9 15.56 48.83 -37.12
N VAL A 10 14.67 47.93 -36.71
CA VAL A 10 13.66 48.12 -35.64
C VAL A 10 13.52 46.77 -34.92
N SER A 11 14.22 46.57 -33.79
CA SER A 11 13.78 46.81 -32.40
C SER A 11 12.99 45.65 -31.75
N LEU A 12 13.74 44.67 -31.25
CA LEU A 12 13.75 44.04 -29.91
C LEU A 12 12.50 43.80 -29.03
N PHE A 13 11.27 44.13 -29.42
CA PHE A 13 10.11 44.02 -28.51
C PHE A 13 9.17 42.83 -28.74
N SER A 14 9.36 42.02 -29.78
CA SER A 14 8.52 40.84 -30.05
C SER A 14 9.13 39.51 -29.58
N SER A 15 10.40 39.49 -29.16
CA SER A 15 11.11 38.27 -28.72
C SER A 15 11.02 38.00 -27.22
N LEU A 16 10.68 39.00 -26.38
CA LEU A 16 10.58 38.82 -24.92
C LEU A 16 9.25 38.18 -24.48
N PHE A 17 8.18 38.33 -25.26
CA PHE A 17 6.85 37.80 -24.88
C PHE A 17 6.71 36.29 -25.16
N LEU A 18 7.46 35.77 -26.14
CA LEU A 18 7.54 34.33 -26.44
C LEU A 18 8.52 33.57 -25.52
N ILE A 19 9.46 34.28 -24.88
CA ILE A 19 10.36 33.70 -23.86
C ILE A 19 9.67 33.66 -22.49
N LEU A 20 8.78 34.61 -22.17
CA LEU A 20 8.04 34.57 -20.90
C LEU A 20 6.96 33.46 -20.82
N LEU A 21 6.40 33.03 -21.96
CA LEU A 21 5.46 31.89 -22.01
C LEU A 21 6.16 30.53 -22.07
N ALA A 22 7.43 30.46 -22.48
CA ALA A 22 8.24 29.24 -22.42
C ALA A 22 8.84 28.98 -21.03
N ILE A 23 8.80 29.96 -20.12
CA ILE A 23 9.27 29.85 -18.72
C ILE A 23 8.14 29.47 -17.74
N LEU A 24 6.88 29.40 -18.20
CA LEU A 24 5.72 28.97 -17.41
C LEU A 24 5.27 27.52 -17.66
N SER A 25 6.04 26.74 -18.44
CA SER A 25 5.77 25.31 -18.71
C SER A 25 6.92 24.37 -18.34
N SER A 26 7.86 24.81 -17.50
CA SER A 26 8.96 23.97 -17.02
C SER A 26 8.57 23.25 -15.73
N GLY A 27 8.26 21.96 -15.88
CA GLY A 27 8.67 20.90 -14.96
C GLY A 27 8.10 20.93 -13.55
N SER A 28 7.29 19.92 -13.23
CA SER A 28 7.27 19.36 -11.88
C SER A 28 8.73 19.06 -11.51
N LEU A 29 9.34 19.91 -10.67
CA LEU A 29 10.68 19.72 -10.13
C LEU A 29 10.62 18.50 -9.19
N THR A 30 10.76 17.31 -9.76
CA THR A 30 11.33 16.18 -9.05
C THR A 30 12.78 16.55 -8.75
N ILE A 31 13.02 17.20 -7.61
CA ILE A 31 14.36 17.24 -7.03
C ILE A 31 14.68 15.80 -6.62
N SER A 32 15.24 15.03 -7.56
CA SER A 32 15.92 13.78 -7.28
C SER A 32 17.30 14.12 -6.78
N SER A 33 17.47 14.26 -5.46
CA SER A 33 18.80 14.19 -4.88
C SER A 33 19.23 12.72 -4.89
N HIS A 34 20.20 12.38 -5.75
CA HIS A 34 20.93 11.12 -5.72
C HIS A 34 20.09 9.82 -5.63
N GLY A 35 18.95 9.70 -6.35
CA GLY A 35 18.26 8.42 -6.58
C GLY A 35 17.35 7.92 -5.46
N PHE A 36 17.32 8.65 -4.35
CA PHE A 36 16.40 8.40 -3.25
C PHE A 36 15.06 9.12 -3.45
N SER A 37 13.93 8.40 -3.37
CA SER A 37 12.60 9.01 -3.38
C SER A 37 12.23 9.47 -1.98
N ILE A 38 12.04 10.78 -1.80
CA ILE A 38 11.61 11.37 -0.53
C ILE A 38 10.10 11.14 -0.30
N ARG A 39 9.29 11.06 -1.37
CA ARG A 39 7.85 10.78 -1.28
C ARG A 39 7.66 9.43 -0.60
N GLU A 40 6.88 9.42 0.48
CA GLU A 40 6.52 8.23 1.24
C GLU A 40 7.66 7.50 1.98
N ALA A 41 8.87 8.05 1.99
CA ALA A 41 9.97 7.50 2.77
C ALA A 41 9.66 7.44 4.27
N THR A 42 10.02 6.33 4.89
CA THR A 42 9.99 6.10 6.34
C THR A 42 11.17 6.79 7.03
N VAL A 43 11.07 6.98 8.35
CA VAL A 43 12.14 7.54 9.18
C VAL A 43 13.43 6.72 9.05
N ALA A 44 13.32 5.39 9.01
CA ALA A 44 14.47 4.51 8.86
C ALA A 44 15.16 4.68 7.50
N GLU A 45 14.38 4.80 6.41
CA GLU A 45 14.90 5.05 5.07
C GLU A 45 15.56 6.43 4.96
N LEU A 46 14.98 7.46 5.57
CA LEU A 46 15.56 8.81 5.62
C LEU A 46 16.89 8.81 6.38
N GLN A 47 16.94 8.18 7.55
CA GLN A 47 18.19 8.02 8.32
C GLN A 47 19.26 7.28 7.54
N LEU A 48 18.87 6.22 6.83
CA LEU A 48 19.77 5.44 6.00
C LEU A 48 20.31 6.29 4.83
N ALA A 49 19.44 7.05 4.15
CA ALA A 49 19.82 7.95 3.07
C ALA A 49 20.79 9.04 3.53
N PHE A 50 20.59 9.60 4.72
CA PHE A 50 21.54 10.52 5.34
C PHE A 50 22.90 9.87 5.60
N LYS A 51 22.90 8.67 6.22
CA LYS A 51 24.13 7.92 6.54
C LYS A 51 24.94 7.58 5.28
N GLN A 52 24.26 7.39 4.15
CA GLN A 52 24.85 7.06 2.87
C GLN A 52 25.17 8.27 2.01
N ASN A 53 24.97 9.49 2.52
CA ASN A 53 25.13 10.74 1.77
C ASN A 53 24.28 10.80 0.48
N LYS A 54 23.16 10.06 0.40
CA LYS A 54 22.20 10.11 -0.74
C LYS A 54 21.18 11.25 -0.61
N LEU A 55 21.00 11.74 0.60
CA LEU A 55 20.09 12.81 0.94
C LEU A 55 20.79 13.70 1.98
N THR A 56 20.61 15.00 1.89
CA THR A 56 20.99 15.96 2.94
C THR A 56 19.72 16.42 3.67
N SER A 57 19.87 16.89 4.90
CA SER A 57 18.75 17.47 5.63
C SER A 57 18.20 18.67 4.91
N ARG A 58 19.06 19.50 4.32
CA ARG A 58 18.63 20.64 3.51
C ARG A 58 17.70 20.20 2.38
N GLN A 59 18.10 19.20 1.58
CA GLN A 59 17.28 18.67 0.48
C GLN A 59 15.94 18.10 0.97
N LEU A 60 15.94 17.40 2.10
CA LEU A 60 14.71 16.90 2.71
C LEU A 60 13.75 18.03 3.11
N VAL A 61 14.29 19.08 3.73
CA VAL A 61 13.50 20.26 4.12
C VAL A 61 12.99 21.01 2.89
N GLU A 62 13.83 21.28 1.90
CA GLU A 62 13.43 21.92 0.64
C GLU A 62 12.28 21.17 -0.06
N PHE A 63 12.36 19.83 -0.10
CA PHE A 63 11.29 19.00 -0.63
C PHE A 63 9.96 19.22 0.11
N TYR A 64 9.96 19.14 1.44
CA TYR A 64 8.72 19.29 2.21
C TYR A 64 8.19 20.73 2.19
N LEU A 65 9.06 21.74 2.16
CA LEU A 65 8.63 23.13 1.94
C LEU A 65 7.92 23.29 0.60
N GLY A 66 8.41 22.62 -0.46
CA GLY A 66 7.74 22.56 -1.76
C GLY A 66 6.36 21.91 -1.69
N GLU A 67 6.24 20.78 -0.99
CA GLU A 67 4.94 20.10 -0.83
C GLU A 67 3.95 20.92 0.01
N ILE A 68 4.42 21.58 1.08
CA ILE A 68 3.61 22.51 1.89
C ILE A 68 3.11 23.64 1.01
N HIS A 69 3.99 24.29 0.23
CA HIS A 69 3.59 25.39 -0.66
C HIS A 69 2.52 24.95 -1.67
N ARG A 70 2.65 23.74 -2.21
CA ARG A 70 1.75 23.20 -3.23
C ARG A 70 0.38 22.79 -2.68
N LEU A 71 0.35 22.15 -1.51
CA LEU A 71 -0.84 21.45 -0.99
C LEU A 71 -1.59 22.25 0.07
N ASN A 72 -0.87 23.00 0.90
CA ASN A 72 -1.45 23.69 2.03
C ASN A 72 -2.48 24.78 1.68
N PRO A 73 -2.43 25.47 0.52
CA PRO A 73 -3.50 26.39 0.11
C PRO A 73 -4.89 25.72 0.02
N VAL A 74 -4.92 24.42 -0.28
CA VAL A 74 -6.15 23.61 -0.36
C VAL A 74 -6.44 22.94 0.97
N LEU A 75 -5.43 22.27 1.55
CA LEU A 75 -5.61 21.37 2.69
C LEU A 75 -5.56 22.08 4.05
N ARG A 76 -4.90 23.24 4.14
CA ARG A 76 -4.83 24.09 5.34
C ARG A 76 -4.38 23.34 6.60
N GLY A 77 -3.47 22.38 6.43
CA GLY A 77 -2.91 21.57 7.52
C GLY A 77 -1.72 22.21 8.24
N VAL A 78 -1.13 23.27 7.66
CA VAL A 78 0.07 23.97 8.17
C VAL A 78 -0.26 25.44 8.38
N ILE A 79 -0.04 25.95 9.58
CA ILE A 79 -0.30 27.37 9.91
C ILE A 79 0.95 28.22 9.63
N GLU A 80 2.13 27.70 9.98
CA GLU A 80 3.38 28.41 9.88
C GLU A 80 4.54 27.44 9.63
N VAL A 81 5.54 27.94 8.90
CA VAL A 81 6.79 27.24 8.64
C VAL A 81 7.88 27.98 9.42
N ASN A 82 8.76 27.24 10.10
CA ASN A 82 9.91 27.84 10.77
C ASN A 82 10.82 28.54 9.74
N PRO A 83 11.04 29.87 9.84
CA PRO A 83 11.89 30.59 8.89
C PRO A 83 13.34 30.09 8.89
N ASP A 84 13.81 29.52 10.00
CA ASP A 84 15.15 28.98 10.15
C ASP A 84 15.26 27.51 9.71
N ALA A 85 14.19 26.90 9.18
CA ALA A 85 14.16 25.48 8.86
C ALA A 85 15.32 25.02 7.95
N LEU A 86 15.66 25.81 6.93
CA LEU A 86 16.79 25.53 6.05
C LEU A 86 18.13 25.67 6.76
N HIS A 87 18.29 26.70 7.60
CA HIS A 87 19.52 26.90 8.38
C HIS A 87 19.72 25.76 9.40
N LEU A 88 18.66 25.32 10.09
CA LEU A 88 18.71 24.17 10.99
C LEU A 88 19.04 22.88 10.25
N ALA A 89 18.55 22.73 9.02
CA ALA A 89 18.90 21.62 8.15
C ALA A 89 20.39 21.62 7.77
N ASP A 90 20.94 22.78 7.37
CA ASP A 90 22.36 22.97 7.07
C ASP A 90 23.24 22.68 8.30
N LYS A 91 22.80 23.10 9.48
CA LYS A 91 23.46 22.80 10.76
C LYS A 91 23.47 21.30 11.04
N ALA A 92 22.34 20.62 10.87
CA ALA A 92 22.25 19.17 11.05
C ALA A 92 23.16 18.42 10.06
N ASP A 93 23.24 18.86 8.80
CA ASP A 93 24.18 18.34 7.81
C ASP A 93 25.65 18.53 8.25
N THR A 94 25.98 19.71 8.77
CA THR A 94 27.33 20.02 9.27
C THR A 94 27.70 19.15 10.48
N GLU A 95 26.81 19.02 11.47
CA GLU A 95 27.01 18.19 12.65
C GLU A 95 27.23 16.72 12.29
N ARG A 96 26.49 16.20 11.29
CA ARG A 96 26.67 14.83 10.78
C ARG A 96 28.02 14.61 10.11
N LYS A 97 28.58 15.62 9.44
CA LYS A 97 29.92 15.54 8.83
C LYS A 97 31.04 15.56 9.87
N VAL A 98 30.87 16.28 10.98
CA VAL A 98 31.89 16.43 12.04
C VAL A 98 31.94 15.21 12.97
N LYS A 99 30.79 14.62 13.32
CA LYS A 99 30.73 13.42 14.18
C LYS A 99 30.96 12.14 13.36
N ALA A 100 32.22 11.77 13.13
CA ALA A 100 32.56 10.48 12.51
C ALA A 100 32.01 9.30 13.35
N GLN A 101 31.09 8.54 12.74
CA GLN A 101 30.70 7.15 13.02
C GLN A 101 30.31 6.64 14.43
N SER A 102 30.35 7.41 15.53
CA SER A 102 29.83 6.93 16.83
C SER A 102 28.70 7.80 17.38
N SER A 103 27.49 7.22 17.43
CA SER A 103 26.23 7.74 18.00
C SER A 103 25.42 8.77 17.19
N LEU A 104 24.87 8.35 16.05
CA LEU A 104 23.69 9.02 15.47
C LEU A 104 22.43 8.41 16.09
N LEU A 105 21.72 9.16 16.92
CA LEU A 105 20.49 8.75 17.60
C LEU A 105 19.29 9.54 17.06
N GLY A 106 18.22 8.82 16.67
CA GLY A 106 16.88 9.41 16.51
C GLY A 106 16.68 10.33 15.28
N LEU A 107 15.78 11.30 15.39
CA LEU A 107 15.24 12.08 14.26
C LEU A 107 16.19 13.17 13.69
N GLN A 108 17.50 13.13 13.96
CA GLN A 108 18.41 14.24 13.61
C GLN A 108 18.37 14.57 12.12
N GLY A 109 17.91 15.79 11.82
CA GLY A 109 17.83 16.30 10.46
C GLY A 109 16.57 15.89 9.67
N ILE A 110 15.62 15.19 10.31
CA ILE A 110 14.26 14.96 9.77
C ILE A 110 13.36 16.12 10.24
N PRO A 111 12.69 16.85 9.34
CA PRO A 111 11.77 17.90 9.75
C PRO A 111 10.57 17.29 10.48
N VAL A 112 10.25 17.88 11.62
CA VAL A 112 9.04 17.58 12.39
C VAL A 112 8.11 18.77 12.27
N LEU A 113 6.86 18.51 11.93
CA LEU A 113 5.82 19.53 11.94
C LEU A 113 4.93 19.30 13.17
N ALA A 114 4.68 20.37 13.91
CA ALA A 114 3.68 20.39 14.97
C ALA A 114 2.59 21.37 14.55
N SER A 115 1.34 20.91 14.54
CA SER A 115 0.20 21.75 14.24
C SER A 115 -0.86 21.55 15.31
N LEU A 116 -1.42 22.67 15.75
CA LEU A 116 -2.57 22.71 16.63
C LEU A 116 -3.59 23.64 15.97
N SER A 117 -4.79 23.13 15.70
CA SER A 117 -5.90 24.01 15.34
C SER A 117 -6.39 24.73 16.59
N GLU A 118 -6.95 25.91 16.42
CA GLU A 118 -7.34 26.78 17.52
C GLU A 118 -8.44 26.14 18.39
N TRP A 119 -8.04 25.55 19.52
CA TRP A 119 -8.89 25.04 20.61
C TRP A 119 -10.20 24.42 20.12
N ALA A 120 -10.12 23.58 19.08
CA ALA A 120 -11.30 23.02 18.42
C ALA A 120 -12.16 22.27 19.44
N HIS A 121 -13.46 22.58 19.47
CA HIS A 121 -14.43 22.09 20.45
C HIS A 121 -14.18 22.47 21.92
N PHE A 122 -13.19 23.34 22.22
CA PHE A 122 -12.89 23.81 23.58
C PHE A 122 -12.96 25.34 23.76
N ARG A 123 -13.02 26.12 22.67
CA ARG A 123 -13.40 27.55 22.71
C ARG A 123 -14.92 27.73 22.68
N GLY A 124 -15.56 27.13 21.69
CA GLY A 124 -16.98 27.25 21.38
C GLY A 124 -17.37 26.28 20.26
N ALA A 125 -18.24 26.69 19.34
CA ALA A 125 -18.72 25.89 18.20
C ALA A 125 -17.76 25.87 16.99
N ALA A 126 -16.47 26.18 17.18
CA ALA A 126 -15.49 26.14 16.10
C ALA A 126 -15.29 24.69 15.61
N PRO A 127 -15.33 24.44 14.29
CA PRO A 127 -15.23 23.09 13.78
C PRO A 127 -13.81 22.53 13.96
N SER A 128 -13.67 21.21 13.91
CA SER A 128 -12.37 20.53 13.94
C SER A 128 -11.42 21.10 12.89
N GLY A 129 -10.16 21.33 13.28
CA GLY A 129 -9.14 21.83 12.38
C GLY A 129 -9.24 23.33 12.06
N TRP A 130 -10.13 24.07 12.71
CA TRP A 130 -10.27 25.51 12.47
C TRP A 130 -9.16 26.34 13.13
N CYS A 131 -8.67 27.35 12.41
CA CYS A 131 -7.75 28.37 12.90
C CYS A 131 -8.11 29.72 12.27
N ALA A 132 -8.08 30.82 13.03
CA ALA A 132 -8.34 32.16 12.49
C ALA A 132 -7.41 32.54 11.30
N ARG A 133 -6.18 32.00 11.23
CA ARG A 133 -5.20 32.32 10.18
C ARG A 133 -5.42 31.55 8.87
N SER A 134 -5.80 30.27 8.94
CA SER A 134 -5.88 29.37 7.77
C SER A 134 -7.29 28.86 7.47
N GLY A 135 -8.26 29.11 8.37
CA GLY A 135 -9.59 28.52 8.34
C GLY A 135 -9.57 27.05 8.75
N GLN A 136 -10.59 26.30 8.32
CA GLN A 136 -10.70 24.87 8.63
C GLN A 136 -9.76 24.03 7.76
N GLY A 137 -8.93 23.20 8.39
CA GLY A 137 -8.22 22.10 7.76
C GLY A 137 -9.17 21.18 6.98
N LYS A 138 -8.71 20.65 5.85
CA LYS A 138 -9.49 19.79 4.96
C LYS A 138 -8.89 18.40 4.90
N ASN A 139 -9.74 17.39 5.07
CA ASN A 139 -9.35 16.00 5.00
C ASN A 139 -8.85 15.67 3.56
N PRO A 140 -7.66 15.08 3.40
CA PRO A 140 -7.05 14.90 2.08
C PRO A 140 -7.73 13.81 1.22
N TYR A 141 -8.56 12.95 1.83
CA TYR A 141 -9.28 11.90 1.11
C TYR A 141 -10.66 12.38 0.66
N VAL A 142 -11.34 13.15 1.50
CA VAL A 142 -12.66 13.73 1.22
C VAL A 142 -12.69 15.16 1.76
N LEU A 143 -12.50 16.15 0.88
CA LEU A 143 -12.32 17.56 1.30
C LEU A 143 -13.48 18.13 2.12
N SER A 144 -14.69 17.59 1.97
CA SER A 144 -15.87 18.00 2.76
C SER A 144 -15.98 17.31 4.11
N ALA A 145 -15.16 16.29 4.37
CA ALA A 145 -15.21 15.53 5.62
C ALA A 145 -14.52 16.27 6.76
N ASP A 146 -15.04 16.06 7.97
CA ASP A 146 -14.43 16.52 9.21
C ASP A 146 -13.08 15.78 9.41
N PRO A 147 -11.94 16.50 9.56
CA PRO A 147 -10.64 15.88 9.82
C PRO A 147 -10.45 15.47 11.30
N CYS A 148 -11.45 15.69 12.15
CA CYS A 148 -11.56 15.37 13.58
C CYS A 148 -10.60 16.10 14.54
N TYR A 149 -11.17 16.82 15.51
CA TYR A 149 -10.49 17.47 16.66
C TYR A 149 -9.28 18.35 16.30
N SER A 150 -8.45 18.68 17.32
CA SER A 150 -7.53 19.82 17.28
C SER A 150 -6.15 19.55 16.67
N SER A 151 -5.63 18.31 16.70
CA SER A 151 -4.37 17.97 16.00
C SER A 151 -4.60 17.49 14.55
N SER A 152 -5.74 17.82 13.97
CA SER A 152 -6.08 17.46 12.57
C SER A 152 -5.09 18.01 11.56
N GLY A 153 -4.51 19.19 11.77
CA GLY A 153 -3.46 19.74 10.89
C GLY A 153 -2.23 18.84 10.78
N SER A 154 -1.80 18.22 11.90
CA SER A 154 -0.72 17.24 11.92
C SER A 154 -1.08 15.99 11.11
N ALA A 155 -2.29 15.47 11.29
CA ALA A 155 -2.80 14.32 10.53
C ALA A 155 -2.87 14.58 9.03
N ILE A 156 -3.47 15.72 8.64
CA ILE A 156 -3.59 16.16 7.24
C ILE A 156 -2.20 16.29 6.61
N SER A 157 -1.24 16.86 7.32
CA SER A 157 0.11 17.09 6.82
C SER A 157 0.86 15.80 6.52
N VAL A 158 0.75 14.80 7.40
CA VAL A 158 1.34 13.48 7.19
C VAL A 158 0.63 12.72 6.06
N ALA A 159 -0.71 12.70 6.09
CA ALA A 159 -1.52 12.00 5.10
C ALA A 159 -1.31 12.54 3.68
N ALA A 160 -1.09 13.85 3.55
CA ALA A 160 -0.83 14.51 2.28
C ALA A 160 0.66 14.55 1.87
N ASN A 161 1.55 13.90 2.63
CA ASN A 161 3.00 13.89 2.39
C ASN A 161 3.63 15.31 2.38
N MET A 162 3.08 16.23 3.17
CA MET A 162 3.70 17.54 3.44
C MET A 162 4.85 17.44 4.46
N VAL A 163 4.94 16.32 5.18
CA VAL A 163 6.02 15.99 6.12
C VAL A 163 6.03 14.47 6.40
N ALA A 164 7.17 13.91 6.82
CA ALA A 164 7.26 12.49 7.21
C ALA A 164 6.64 12.20 8.60
N VAL A 165 6.85 13.12 9.54
CA VAL A 165 6.54 12.94 10.95
C VAL A 165 5.90 14.20 11.54
N THR A 166 4.92 14.00 12.42
CA THR A 166 4.30 15.10 13.16
C THR A 166 4.12 14.77 14.63
N LEU A 167 3.95 15.84 15.41
CA LEU A 167 3.47 15.77 16.79
C LEU A 167 2.07 16.36 16.85
N GLY A 168 1.23 15.76 17.69
CA GLY A 168 -0.06 16.30 18.10
C GLY A 168 -0.13 16.38 19.62
N THR A 169 -1.10 17.13 20.13
CA THR A 169 -1.48 17.11 21.54
C THR A 169 -2.82 16.41 21.71
N GLU A 170 -2.97 15.70 22.82
CA GLU A 170 -4.22 15.07 23.17
C GLU A 170 -4.59 15.31 24.63
N THR A 171 -5.75 15.95 24.81
CA THR A 171 -6.49 15.97 26.07
C THR A 171 -7.52 14.83 26.03
N ASP A 172 -8.45 14.91 25.08
CA ASP A 172 -9.53 13.94 24.84
C ASP A 172 -9.64 13.65 23.33
N GLY A 173 -8.89 12.65 22.84
CA GLY A 173 -8.98 12.14 21.47
C GLY A 173 -8.33 12.96 20.34
N SER A 174 -7.67 14.07 20.66
CA SER A 174 -7.07 14.97 19.67
C SER A 174 -5.82 14.45 18.94
N ILE A 175 -5.29 13.27 19.28
CA ILE A 175 -4.33 12.50 18.45
C ILE A 175 -5.05 11.31 17.80
N LEU A 176 -5.77 10.52 18.59
CA LEU A 176 -6.38 9.26 18.15
C LEU A 176 -7.46 9.47 17.07
N CYS A 177 -8.32 10.48 17.22
CA CYS A 177 -9.40 10.72 16.26
C CYS A 177 -8.90 11.28 14.93
N PRO A 178 -8.12 12.37 14.88
CA PRO A 178 -7.59 12.82 13.60
C PRO A 178 -6.75 11.74 12.91
N SER A 179 -6.04 10.89 13.66
CA SER A 179 -5.33 9.75 13.07
C SER A 179 -6.28 8.76 12.39
N SER A 180 -7.36 8.40 13.08
CA SER A 180 -8.42 7.55 12.55
C SER A 180 -9.07 8.15 11.29
N TYR A 181 -9.39 9.45 11.28
CA TYR A 181 -10.15 10.09 10.20
C TYR A 181 -9.28 10.50 9.00
N ASN A 182 -7.96 10.58 9.14
CA ASN A 182 -7.05 10.98 8.07
C ASN A 182 -6.09 9.85 7.66
N SER A 183 -6.41 8.58 7.98
CA SER A 183 -5.63 7.41 7.55
C SER A 183 -4.15 7.47 7.94
N VAL A 184 -3.86 7.89 9.17
CA VAL A 184 -2.51 7.87 9.74
C VAL A 184 -2.49 7.12 11.06
N VAL A 185 -1.30 6.75 11.52
CA VAL A 185 -1.06 6.18 12.84
C VAL A 185 -0.89 7.31 13.84
N GLY A 186 -1.59 7.22 14.98
CA GLY A 186 -1.43 8.13 16.10
C GLY A 186 -1.19 7.38 17.39
N ILE A 187 -0.21 7.80 18.18
CA ILE A 187 0.03 7.25 19.51
C ILE A 187 -0.26 8.35 20.54
N LYS A 188 -1.23 8.07 21.41
CA LYS A 188 -1.44 8.80 22.66
C LYS A 188 -0.61 8.08 23.74
N PRO A 189 0.49 8.66 24.25
CA PRO A 189 1.25 8.05 25.33
C PRO A 189 0.52 8.15 26.66
N THR A 190 0.88 7.29 27.62
CA THR A 190 0.52 7.48 29.04
C THR A 190 0.84 8.92 29.46
N VAL A 191 -0.09 9.58 30.15
CA VAL A 191 0.11 10.97 30.58
C VAL A 191 1.40 11.09 31.40
N GLY A 192 2.21 12.08 31.04
CA GLY A 192 3.53 12.33 31.62
C GLY A 192 4.67 11.53 30.99
N LEU A 193 4.45 10.63 30.02
CA LEU A 193 5.60 10.01 29.33
C LEU A 193 6.40 11.00 28.48
N THR A 194 5.75 12.03 27.99
CA THR A 194 6.32 13.12 27.20
C THR A 194 6.16 14.44 27.96
N SER A 195 7.14 15.33 27.82
CA SER A 195 7.07 16.64 28.47
C SER A 195 5.97 17.50 27.87
N ARG A 196 5.31 18.27 28.74
CA ARG A 196 4.31 19.28 28.37
C ARG A 196 4.81 20.69 28.63
N ASP A 197 6.06 20.85 29.07
CA ASP A 197 6.67 22.17 29.19
C ASP A 197 6.72 22.84 27.80
N GLY A 198 6.38 24.13 27.76
CA GLY A 198 6.26 24.89 26.51
C GLY A 198 5.04 24.55 25.63
N VAL A 199 4.22 23.57 25.98
CA VAL A 199 2.96 23.26 25.28
C VAL A 199 1.83 24.14 25.82
N ILE A 200 1.02 24.71 24.93
CA ILE A 200 -0.14 25.51 25.32
C ILE A 200 -1.15 24.57 26.02
N PRO A 201 -1.47 24.77 27.33
CA PRO A 201 -2.14 23.74 28.12
C PRO A 201 -3.67 23.86 28.08
N ILE A 202 -4.38 22.72 28.07
CA ILE A 202 -5.78 22.60 28.48
C ILE A 202 -5.83 22.08 29.92
N SER A 203 -5.20 20.93 30.17
CA SER A 203 -5.28 20.20 31.44
C SER A 203 -3.97 19.47 31.71
N PRO A 204 -3.18 19.87 32.72
CA PRO A 204 -1.98 19.15 33.14
C PRO A 204 -2.24 17.72 33.65
N LYS A 205 -3.49 17.26 33.78
CA LYS A 205 -3.81 15.87 34.14
C LYS A 205 -4.14 14.99 32.93
N LEU A 206 -4.54 15.59 31.82
CA LEU A 206 -5.06 14.86 30.66
C LEU A 206 -4.21 15.07 29.42
N ASP A 207 -3.53 16.22 29.32
CA ASP A 207 -2.70 16.58 28.19
C ASP A 207 -1.51 15.63 28.06
N THR A 208 -1.25 15.23 26.82
CA THR A 208 -0.07 14.49 26.42
C THR A 208 0.34 14.92 25.01
N VAL A 209 1.65 14.88 24.72
CA VAL A 209 2.18 15.08 23.38
C VAL A 209 2.49 13.71 22.79
N GLY A 210 2.08 13.45 21.56
CA GLY A 210 2.31 12.16 20.93
C GLY A 210 2.52 12.24 19.43
N PRO A 211 3.12 11.18 18.84
CA PRO A 211 3.43 11.16 17.42
C PRO A 211 2.22 10.81 16.56
N MET A 212 2.18 11.43 15.38
CA MET A 212 1.27 11.10 14.29
C MET A 212 2.10 10.90 13.01
N CYS A 213 2.03 9.72 12.41
CA CYS A 213 2.90 9.28 11.31
C CYS A 213 2.16 8.31 10.38
N ARG A 214 2.68 8.04 9.19
CA ARG A 214 2.04 7.08 8.26
C ARG A 214 2.11 5.63 8.72
N THR A 215 3.18 5.27 9.44
CA THR A 215 3.44 3.90 9.85
C THR A 215 3.62 3.80 11.37
N VAL A 216 3.35 2.61 11.92
CA VAL A 216 3.57 2.32 13.36
C VAL A 216 5.06 2.45 13.69
N ALA A 217 5.94 2.02 12.79
CA ALA A 217 7.38 2.13 12.97
C ALA A 217 7.79 3.61 13.13
N ASP A 218 7.40 4.48 12.20
CA ASP A 218 7.73 5.91 12.25
C ASP A 218 7.20 6.57 13.53
N ALA A 219 5.95 6.27 13.92
CA ALA A 219 5.38 6.77 15.16
C ALA A 219 6.21 6.33 16.38
N VAL A 220 6.73 5.10 16.39
CA VAL A 220 7.60 4.61 17.46
C VAL A 220 8.99 5.27 17.45
N TYR A 221 9.57 5.56 16.28
CA TYR A 221 10.82 6.34 16.19
C TYR A 221 10.65 7.73 16.79
N VAL A 222 9.50 8.37 16.55
CA VAL A 222 9.20 9.68 17.11
C VAL A 222 8.93 9.58 18.61
N LEU A 223 8.16 8.57 19.06
CA LEU A 223 7.90 8.34 20.48
C LEU A 223 9.21 8.19 21.26
N ASP A 224 10.13 7.35 20.78
CA ASP A 224 11.45 7.15 21.39
C ASP A 224 12.26 8.44 21.53
N ALA A 225 12.05 9.41 20.62
CA ALA A 225 12.78 10.68 20.63
C ALA A 225 12.20 11.70 21.62
N ILE A 226 10.91 11.58 22.00
CA ILE A 226 10.20 12.59 22.80
C ILE A 226 9.86 12.13 24.22
N VAL A 227 9.98 10.83 24.52
CA VAL A 227 9.79 10.31 25.88
C VAL A 227 11.02 10.57 26.74
N GLY A 228 10.82 10.91 28.00
CA GLY A 228 11.93 11.13 28.93
C GLY A 228 11.54 11.91 30.16
N PHE A 229 12.47 11.97 31.11
CA PHE A 229 12.34 12.84 32.29
C PHE A 229 12.71 14.28 31.92
N ASP A 230 11.80 15.20 32.20
CA ASP A 230 11.99 16.65 32.14
C ASP A 230 11.82 17.24 33.54
N ARG A 231 12.84 17.96 34.00
CA ARG A 231 12.83 18.64 35.31
C ARG A 231 11.77 19.74 35.40
N ASN A 232 11.32 20.28 34.27
CA ASN A 232 10.30 21.33 34.22
C ASN A 232 8.87 20.78 34.22
N ASP A 233 8.69 19.47 33.99
CA ASP A 233 7.39 18.81 34.04
C ASP A 233 7.42 17.64 35.02
N ALA A 234 6.91 17.89 36.24
CA ALA A 234 6.92 16.91 37.32
C ALA A 234 6.22 15.58 36.99
N ALA A 235 5.28 15.55 36.04
CA ALA A 235 4.62 14.29 35.68
C ALA A 235 5.57 13.32 34.96
N THR A 236 6.59 13.85 34.28
CA THR A 236 7.59 13.02 33.59
C THR A 236 8.46 12.24 34.56
N ARG A 237 8.68 12.76 35.77
CA ARG A 237 9.39 12.03 36.82
C ARG A 237 8.72 10.70 37.12
N GLU A 238 7.42 10.75 37.40
CA GLU A 238 6.64 9.57 37.78
C GLU A 238 6.41 8.60 36.62
N SER A 239 6.18 9.12 35.42
CA SER A 239 5.89 8.29 34.25
C SER A 239 7.14 7.71 33.57
N SER A 240 8.34 8.29 33.82
CA SER A 240 9.60 7.77 33.27
C SER A 240 9.87 6.29 33.59
N LYS A 241 9.34 5.78 34.71
CA LYS A 241 9.43 4.35 35.10
C LYS A 241 8.75 3.40 34.11
N TYR A 242 7.87 3.90 33.25
CA TYR A 242 7.20 3.13 32.21
C TYR A 242 7.98 3.09 30.89
N ILE A 243 9.07 3.87 30.76
CA ILE A 243 9.93 3.84 29.58
C ILE A 243 10.74 2.54 29.63
N PRO A 244 10.60 1.65 28.63
CA PRO A 244 11.32 0.39 28.63
C PRO A 244 12.82 0.59 28.44
N LEU A 245 13.62 -0.19 29.16
CA LEU A 245 15.06 -0.25 28.93
C LEU A 245 15.34 -0.64 27.47
N GLY A 246 16.07 0.20 26.73
CA GLY A 246 16.34 0.01 25.30
C GLY A 246 15.32 0.64 24.34
N GLY A 247 14.32 1.38 24.85
CA GLY A 247 13.34 2.12 24.05
C GLY A 247 12.22 1.26 23.46
N TYR A 248 11.30 1.89 22.75
CA TYR A 248 10.09 1.29 22.21
C TYR A 248 10.29 0.55 20.88
N LYS A 249 11.35 0.87 20.11
CA LYS A 249 11.64 0.18 18.83
C LYS A 249 11.73 -1.34 18.94
N GLN A 250 12.17 -1.88 20.08
CA GLN A 250 12.25 -3.33 20.31
C GLN A 250 10.89 -4.06 20.26
N PHE A 251 9.79 -3.32 20.28
CA PHE A 251 8.43 -3.85 20.25
C PHE A 251 7.79 -3.85 18.84
N LEU A 252 8.53 -3.43 17.80
CA LEU A 252 8.11 -3.54 16.39
C LEU A 252 8.23 -4.98 15.87
N LYS A 253 7.37 -5.89 16.39
CA LYS A 253 7.41 -7.34 16.10
C LYS A 253 6.27 -7.75 15.19
N THR A 254 6.58 -8.33 14.02
CA THR A 254 5.58 -8.78 13.04
C THR A 254 4.64 -9.87 13.57
N TYR A 255 5.06 -10.61 14.59
CA TYR A 255 4.27 -11.61 15.31
C TYR A 255 3.64 -11.07 16.61
N GLY A 256 3.60 -9.75 16.80
CA GLY A 256 3.21 -9.10 18.05
C GLY A 256 1.78 -9.38 18.52
N LEU A 257 0.88 -9.86 17.65
CA LEU A 257 -0.47 -10.31 17.99
C LEU A 257 -0.53 -11.69 18.66
N LYS A 258 0.49 -12.53 18.48
CA LYS A 258 0.46 -13.92 18.94
C LYS A 258 0.30 -13.97 20.47
N LYS A 259 -0.71 -14.71 20.94
CA LYS A 259 -1.11 -14.85 22.35
C LYS A 259 -1.60 -13.57 23.04
N LYS A 260 -1.75 -12.44 22.33
CA LYS A 260 -2.31 -11.22 22.91
C LYS A 260 -3.79 -11.40 23.21
N ARG A 261 -4.23 -11.00 24.39
CA ARG A 261 -5.65 -11.06 24.79
C ARG A 261 -6.31 -9.72 24.48
N LEU A 262 -7.19 -9.69 23.48
CA LEU A 262 -7.81 -8.47 22.99
C LEU A 262 -9.30 -8.45 23.36
N GLY A 263 -9.73 -7.41 24.07
CA GLY A 263 -11.13 -7.23 24.47
C GLY A 263 -11.88 -6.34 23.49
N ILE A 264 -12.95 -6.84 22.86
CA ILE A 264 -13.78 -6.02 21.97
C ILE A 264 -14.90 -5.39 22.79
N VAL A 265 -14.91 -4.05 22.87
CA VAL A 265 -16.00 -3.30 23.51
C VAL A 265 -16.93 -2.78 22.42
N ARG A 266 -18.12 -3.38 22.34
CA ARG A 266 -19.06 -3.10 21.25
C ARG A 266 -19.94 -1.89 21.53
N ASN A 267 -20.64 -1.86 22.66
CA ASN A 267 -21.52 -0.74 23.01
C ASN A 267 -20.73 0.32 23.81
N PRO A 268 -20.84 1.63 23.51
CA PRO A 268 -21.62 2.28 22.44
C PRO A 268 -20.85 2.53 21.13
N PHE A 269 -19.68 1.92 20.94
CA PHE A 269 -18.74 2.30 19.87
C PHE A 269 -19.02 1.65 18.50
N VAL A 270 -19.83 0.59 18.44
CA VAL A 270 -20.13 -0.18 17.23
C VAL A 270 -21.57 0.08 16.78
N VAL A 271 -21.73 0.75 15.64
CA VAL A 271 -23.03 1.03 15.02
C VAL A 271 -23.43 -0.14 14.10
N LYS A 272 -24.39 -0.96 14.55
CA LYS A 272 -24.87 -2.14 13.80
C LYS A 272 -25.26 -1.77 12.36
N GLY A 273 -24.87 -2.62 11.42
CA GLY A 273 -25.20 -2.48 9.99
C GLY A 273 -24.33 -1.49 9.20
N SER A 274 -23.50 -0.68 9.86
CA SER A 274 -22.61 0.25 9.17
C SER A 274 -21.49 -0.45 8.39
N VAL A 275 -20.99 0.18 7.31
CA VAL A 275 -19.81 -0.30 6.57
C VAL A 275 -18.64 -0.50 7.53
N VAL A 276 -18.35 0.50 8.38
CA VAL A 276 -17.30 0.47 9.41
C VAL A 276 -17.38 -0.78 10.28
N THR A 277 -18.59 -1.18 10.71
CA THR A 277 -18.76 -2.40 11.51
C THR A 277 -18.39 -3.65 10.74
N LYS A 278 -18.79 -3.77 9.46
CA LYS A 278 -18.41 -4.93 8.63
C LYS A 278 -16.89 -5.06 8.50
N VAL A 279 -16.22 -3.94 8.26
CA VAL A 279 -14.75 -3.89 8.19
C VAL A 279 -14.11 -4.27 9.52
N PHE A 280 -14.65 -3.74 10.61
CA PHE A 280 -14.15 -4.00 11.95
C PHE A 280 -14.24 -5.48 12.33
N GLU A 281 -15.33 -6.17 11.97
CA GLU A 281 -15.45 -7.63 12.15
C GLU A 281 -14.36 -8.39 11.39
N HIS A 282 -14.00 -7.95 10.18
CA HIS A 282 -12.92 -8.57 9.41
C HIS A 282 -11.55 -8.42 10.10
N HIS A 283 -11.28 -7.26 10.67
CA HIS A 283 -10.07 -7.04 11.46
C HIS A 283 -10.04 -7.89 12.73
N ILE A 284 -11.18 -8.07 13.41
CA ILE A 284 -11.29 -8.99 14.55
C ILE A 284 -10.96 -10.43 14.12
N GLN A 285 -11.45 -10.89 12.97
CA GLN A 285 -11.10 -12.19 12.42
C GLN A 285 -9.60 -12.28 12.11
N THR A 286 -9.02 -11.23 11.52
CA THR A 286 -7.59 -11.14 11.24
C THR A 286 -6.76 -11.24 12.52
N MET A 287 -7.16 -10.56 13.59
CA MET A 287 -6.52 -10.68 14.92
C MET A 287 -6.53 -12.13 15.42
N ARG A 288 -7.67 -12.83 15.34
CA ARG A 288 -7.79 -14.25 15.73
C ARG A 288 -6.85 -15.13 14.90
N GLN A 289 -6.83 -14.95 13.58
CA GLN A 289 -5.94 -15.70 12.67
C GLN A 289 -4.46 -15.47 12.97
N ARG A 290 -4.09 -14.26 13.42
CA ARG A 290 -2.73 -13.90 13.84
C ARG A 290 -2.37 -14.41 15.24
N GLY A 291 -3.23 -15.23 15.85
CA GLY A 291 -3.00 -15.87 17.13
C GLY A 291 -3.39 -15.04 18.35
N ALA A 292 -4.12 -13.93 18.18
CA ALA A 292 -4.69 -13.21 19.29
C ALA A 292 -5.89 -13.97 19.88
N VAL A 293 -6.01 -13.93 21.21
CA VAL A 293 -7.19 -14.43 21.92
C VAL A 293 -8.17 -13.27 22.04
N VAL A 294 -9.23 -13.30 21.23
CA VAL A 294 -10.25 -12.24 21.24
C VAL A 294 -11.37 -12.59 22.23
N VAL A 295 -11.57 -11.72 23.21
CA VAL A 295 -12.70 -11.75 24.15
C VAL A 295 -13.70 -10.70 23.68
N ASP A 296 -14.82 -11.16 23.14
CA ASP A 296 -15.77 -10.30 22.43
C ASP A 296 -16.94 -9.86 23.33
N ASN A 297 -17.63 -8.79 22.91
CA ASN A 297 -18.84 -8.26 23.53
C ASN A 297 -18.67 -7.85 25.00
N LEU A 298 -17.51 -7.28 25.33
CA LEU A 298 -17.24 -6.73 26.65
C LEU A 298 -17.97 -5.39 26.83
N LYS A 299 -18.32 -5.09 28.09
CA LYS A 299 -18.95 -3.82 28.49
C LYS A 299 -18.15 -3.16 29.60
N ILE A 300 -17.90 -1.87 29.46
CA ILE A 300 -17.42 -1.04 30.56
C ILE A 300 -18.63 -0.65 31.40
N ALA A 301 -18.64 -1.04 32.69
CA ALA A 301 -19.85 -1.01 33.53
C ALA A 301 -20.45 0.40 33.67
N ASN A 302 -19.61 1.41 33.83
CA ASN A 302 -19.94 2.82 34.05
C ASN A 302 -19.67 3.68 32.80
N ILE A 303 -19.82 3.12 31.60
CA ILE A 303 -19.43 3.81 30.36
C ILE A 303 -20.24 5.09 30.11
N ASP A 304 -21.53 5.08 30.45
CA ASP A 304 -22.41 6.22 30.21
C ASP A 304 -21.99 7.43 31.08
N ASP A 305 -21.58 7.17 32.33
CA ASP A 305 -21.03 8.20 33.22
C ASP A 305 -19.71 8.75 32.69
N ILE A 306 -18.82 7.88 32.17
CA ILE A 306 -17.53 8.28 31.60
C ILE A 306 -17.72 9.16 30.36
N LEU A 307 -18.67 8.81 29.49
CA LEU A 307 -18.91 9.54 28.25
C LEU A 307 -19.65 10.87 28.47
N ASN A 308 -20.35 11.04 29.58
CA ASN A 308 -20.96 12.31 29.97
C ASN A 308 -19.97 13.19 30.75
N SER A 309 -19.37 14.18 30.07
CA SER A 309 -18.34 15.04 30.66
C SER A 309 -18.80 15.87 31.87
N ASN A 310 -20.10 16.11 32.02
CA ASN A 310 -20.65 16.78 33.20
C ASN A 310 -20.75 15.81 34.37
N ALA A 311 -21.34 14.63 34.15
CA ALA A 311 -21.51 13.61 35.18
C ALA A 311 -20.17 13.02 35.66
N SER A 312 -19.18 12.91 34.76
CA SER A 312 -17.84 12.45 35.11
C SER A 312 -17.06 13.48 35.93
N GLY A 313 -17.41 14.77 35.83
CA GLY A 313 -16.63 15.89 36.36
C GLY A 313 -15.46 16.30 35.46
N GLU A 314 -15.35 15.73 34.26
CA GLU A 314 -14.31 16.09 33.28
C GLU A 314 -14.44 17.55 32.83
N LEU A 315 -15.64 18.02 32.49
CA LEU A 315 -15.81 19.40 32.02
C LEU A 315 -15.42 20.41 33.11
N LEU A 316 -15.87 20.20 34.35
CA LEU A 316 -15.50 21.06 35.48
C LEU A 316 -13.98 21.08 35.69
N THR A 317 -13.34 19.91 35.64
CA THR A 317 -11.89 19.75 35.72
C THR A 317 -11.18 20.55 34.61
N LEU A 318 -11.59 20.37 33.36
CA LEU A 318 -10.99 21.03 32.21
C LEU A 318 -11.11 22.56 32.30
N LEU A 319 -12.28 23.09 32.66
CA LEU A 319 -12.51 24.54 32.78
C LEU A 319 -11.63 25.18 33.86
N ALA A 320 -11.56 24.56 35.04
CA ALA A 320 -10.77 25.06 36.16
C ALA A 320 -9.27 24.99 35.88
N GLU A 321 -8.78 23.84 35.39
CA GLU A 321 -7.37 23.66 35.05
C GLU A 321 -6.93 24.54 33.89
N PHE A 322 -7.80 24.74 32.89
CA PHE A 322 -7.50 25.57 31.74
C PHE A 322 -7.24 27.01 32.14
N LYS A 323 -8.12 27.62 32.96
CA LYS A 323 -7.90 28.99 33.47
C LYS A 323 -6.56 29.10 34.18
N VAL A 324 -6.28 28.20 35.12
CA VAL A 324 -5.04 28.24 35.92
C VAL A 324 -3.81 28.05 35.05
N SER A 325 -3.82 27.04 34.18
CA SER A 325 -2.67 26.63 33.39
C SER A 325 -2.39 27.62 32.26
N LEU A 326 -3.42 28.10 31.55
CA LEU A 326 -3.26 29.08 30.49
C LEU A 326 -2.76 30.42 31.05
N ASN A 327 -3.30 30.88 32.19
CA ASN A 327 -2.81 32.10 32.83
C ASN A 327 -1.33 31.98 33.21
N SER A 328 -0.92 30.85 33.77
CA SER A 328 0.48 30.58 34.11
C SER A 328 1.36 30.62 32.85
N TYR A 329 0.95 29.92 31.79
CA TYR A 329 1.65 29.88 30.50
C TYR A 329 1.81 31.28 29.89
N LEU A 330 0.71 32.04 29.75
CA LEU A 330 0.72 33.38 29.14
C LEU A 330 1.54 34.40 29.95
N LYS A 331 1.55 34.27 31.28
CA LYS A 331 2.38 35.09 32.16
C LYS A 331 3.88 34.80 31.96
N GLY A 332 4.24 33.56 31.66
CA GLY A 332 5.62 33.13 31.40
C GLY A 332 6.18 33.54 30.04
N LEU A 333 5.34 33.97 29.09
CA LEU A 333 5.80 34.42 27.77
C LEU A 333 6.68 35.67 27.88
N VAL A 334 7.74 35.77 27.07
CA VAL A 334 8.59 36.97 27.08
C VAL A 334 7.82 38.18 26.54
N ALA A 335 7.18 38.03 25.38
CA ALA A 335 6.36 39.06 24.75
C ALA A 335 5.02 38.45 24.29
N SER A 336 3.91 39.07 24.70
CA SER A 336 2.57 38.66 24.29
C SER A 336 1.58 39.82 24.46
N PRO A 337 0.63 40.01 23.52
CA PRO A 337 -0.45 40.99 23.66
C PRO A 337 -1.50 40.60 24.71
N VAL A 338 -1.48 39.34 25.18
CA VAL A 338 -2.40 38.79 26.18
C VAL A 338 -1.58 38.10 27.29
N ARG A 339 -1.99 38.28 28.55
CA ARG A 339 -1.28 37.72 29.72
C ARG A 339 -2.16 36.81 30.57
N SER A 340 -3.42 36.65 30.21
CA SER A 340 -4.41 35.83 30.90
C SER A 340 -5.54 35.41 29.96
N LEU A 341 -6.35 34.44 30.38
CA LEU A 341 -7.59 34.03 29.74
C LEU A 341 -8.57 35.22 29.60
N ALA A 342 -8.64 36.10 30.60
CA ALA A 342 -9.43 37.33 30.51
C ALA A 342 -8.96 38.23 29.36
N ASP A 343 -7.64 38.38 29.18
CA ASP A 343 -7.09 39.14 28.06
C ASP A 343 -7.38 38.47 26.71
N VAL A 344 -7.34 37.14 26.65
CA VAL A 344 -7.71 36.38 25.43
C VAL A 344 -9.17 36.61 25.08
N ILE A 345 -10.09 36.52 26.04
CA ILE A 345 -11.53 36.80 25.84
C ILE A 345 -11.74 38.23 25.36
N ALA A 346 -11.06 39.20 25.99
CA ALA A 346 -11.13 40.61 25.61
C ALA A 346 -10.56 40.86 24.21
N PHE A 347 -9.43 40.21 23.87
CA PHE A 347 -8.82 40.24 22.54
C PHE A 347 -9.80 39.70 21.49
N ASN A 348 -10.37 38.53 21.75
CA ASN A 348 -11.34 37.90 20.86
C ASN A 348 -12.56 38.79 20.61
N ASN A 349 -13.08 39.44 21.65
CA ASN A 349 -14.18 40.38 21.52
C ASN A 349 -13.78 41.62 20.69
N LYS A 350 -12.59 42.18 20.94
CA LYS A 350 -12.05 43.31 20.18
C LYS A 350 -11.84 42.96 18.70
N PHE A 351 -11.37 41.75 18.41
CA PHE A 351 -11.10 41.24 17.07
C PHE A 351 -12.16 40.24 16.59
N SER A 352 -13.42 40.44 16.99
CA SER A 352 -14.54 39.50 16.81
C SER A 352 -14.76 39.02 15.36
N LYS A 353 -14.46 39.87 14.37
CA LYS A 353 -14.54 39.48 12.95
C LYS A 353 -13.44 38.48 12.55
N LEU A 354 -12.21 38.69 13.03
CA LEU A 354 -11.07 37.81 12.74
C LEU A 354 -11.27 36.46 13.43
N GLU A 355 -11.65 36.49 14.70
CA GLU A 355 -11.85 35.29 15.52
C GLU A 355 -13.19 34.58 15.26
N LYS A 356 -14.03 35.14 14.38
CA LYS A 356 -15.37 34.64 14.06
C LYS A 356 -16.24 34.40 15.29
N ILE A 357 -16.20 35.30 16.27
CA ILE A 357 -16.96 35.16 17.52
C ILE A 357 -18.46 35.09 17.28
N LYS A 358 -18.99 35.78 16.28
CA LYS A 358 -20.41 35.67 15.91
C LYS A 358 -20.81 34.27 15.43
N GLU A 359 -19.90 33.56 14.76
CA GLU A 359 -20.18 32.24 14.16
C GLU A 359 -19.94 31.11 15.16
N TYR A 360 -18.85 31.19 15.93
CA TYR A 360 -18.40 30.08 16.77
C TYR A 360 -18.46 30.37 18.28
N GLY A 361 -18.52 31.64 18.70
CA GLY A 361 -18.52 32.01 20.10
C GLY A 361 -17.26 31.59 20.87
N GLN A 362 -17.31 31.77 22.20
CA GLN A 362 -16.24 31.41 23.13
C GLN A 362 -16.77 30.98 24.52
N ILE A 363 -17.93 30.33 24.56
CA ILE A 363 -18.69 30.04 25.79
C ILE A 363 -17.87 29.24 26.82
N LEU A 364 -16.98 28.35 26.39
CA LEU A 364 -16.16 27.55 27.29
C LEU A 364 -15.00 28.37 27.88
N PHE A 365 -14.47 29.35 27.15
CA PHE A 365 -13.50 30.29 27.70
C PHE A 365 -14.14 31.16 28.78
N GLU A 366 -15.35 31.66 28.52
CA GLU A 366 -16.13 32.44 29.48
C GLU A 366 -16.47 31.60 30.72
N ALA A 367 -16.92 30.36 30.54
CA ALA A 367 -17.18 29.44 31.64
C ALA A 367 -15.91 29.13 32.45
N ALA A 368 -14.78 28.90 31.78
CA ALA A 368 -13.49 28.68 32.44
C ALA A 368 -13.07 29.92 33.24
N GLN A 369 -13.26 31.11 32.70
CA GLN A 369 -12.91 32.37 33.35
C GLN A 369 -13.70 32.60 34.66
N VAL A 370 -14.93 32.11 34.74
CA VAL A 370 -15.77 32.21 35.96
C VAL A 370 -15.30 31.29 37.09
N THR A 371 -14.57 30.20 36.79
CA THR A 371 -14.09 29.27 37.83
C THR A 371 -13.17 29.94 38.85
N GLU A 372 -13.17 29.49 40.10
CA GLU A 372 -12.25 29.99 41.15
C GLU A 372 -10.87 29.30 41.12
N GLY A 373 -10.61 28.46 40.12
CA GLY A 373 -9.42 27.63 40.03
C GLY A 373 -9.64 26.25 40.65
N ILE A 374 -8.64 25.71 41.36
CA ILE A 374 -8.70 24.34 41.91
C ILE A 374 -9.27 24.34 43.34
N ASP A 375 -10.59 24.40 43.43
CA ASP A 375 -11.36 24.40 44.68
C ASP A 375 -11.70 22.98 45.20
N SER A 376 -12.63 22.86 46.14
CA SER A 376 -13.11 21.58 46.68
C SER A 376 -13.82 20.72 45.64
N ASP A 377 -14.63 21.34 44.79
CA ASP A 377 -15.51 20.66 43.85
C ASP A 377 -14.68 20.06 42.71
N VAL A 378 -13.64 20.79 42.27
CA VAL A 378 -12.65 20.27 41.31
C VAL A 378 -11.86 19.09 41.91
N LYS A 379 -11.51 19.13 43.20
CA LYS A 379 -10.85 18.00 43.88
C LYS A 379 -11.76 16.78 44.01
N GLU A 380 -13.06 16.99 44.23
CA GLU A 380 -14.05 15.92 44.19
C GLU A 380 -14.19 15.35 42.78
N ALA A 381 -14.26 16.20 41.76
CA ALA A 381 -14.27 15.79 40.36
C ALA A 381 -13.04 14.92 40.00
N TYR A 382 -11.84 15.29 40.45
CA TYR A 382 -10.65 14.44 40.29
C TYR A 382 -10.83 13.05 40.91
N SER A 383 -11.38 13.01 42.13
CA SER A 383 -11.62 11.77 42.84
C SER A 383 -12.65 10.90 42.11
N ASN A 384 -13.67 11.53 41.52
CA ASN A 384 -14.67 10.86 40.70
C ASN A 384 -14.07 10.31 39.39
N LEU A 385 -13.30 11.09 38.65
CA LEU A 385 -12.61 10.62 37.43
C LEU A 385 -11.71 9.42 37.71
N ALA A 386 -10.92 9.47 38.78
CA ALA A 386 -10.08 8.36 39.20
C ALA A 386 -10.90 7.13 39.61
N LYS A 387 -12.03 7.31 40.30
CA LYS A 387 -12.98 6.24 40.63
C LYS A 387 -13.59 5.62 39.37
N LEU A 388 -14.05 6.44 38.43
CA LEU A 388 -14.67 5.98 37.18
C LEU A 388 -13.68 5.19 36.32
N SER A 389 -12.44 5.67 36.21
CA SER A 389 -11.36 4.97 35.51
C SER A 389 -11.06 3.59 36.13
N ARG A 390 -10.90 3.54 37.47
CA ARG A 390 -10.63 2.30 38.21
C ARG A 390 -11.76 1.28 38.08
N ASN A 391 -13.01 1.73 38.26
CA ASN A 391 -14.19 0.87 38.25
C ASN A 391 -14.68 0.51 36.83
N GLY A 392 -14.21 1.24 35.82
CA GLY A 392 -14.52 1.03 34.41
C GLY A 392 -13.47 0.21 33.69
N LEU A 393 -12.61 0.89 32.91
CA LEU A 393 -11.63 0.24 32.04
C LEU A 393 -10.61 -0.60 32.80
N GLU A 394 -10.08 -0.10 33.93
CA GLU A 394 -9.06 -0.83 34.67
C GLU A 394 -9.59 -2.15 35.23
N LYS A 395 -10.79 -2.13 35.83
CA LYS A 395 -11.50 -3.33 36.28
C LYS A 395 -11.72 -4.30 35.12
N LEU A 396 -12.26 -3.83 33.99
CA LEU A 396 -12.51 -4.66 32.81
C LEU A 396 -11.23 -5.36 32.32
N MET A 397 -10.14 -4.59 32.18
CA MET A 397 -8.84 -5.09 31.72
C MET A 397 -8.28 -6.15 32.67
N ARG A 398 -8.34 -5.92 33.98
CA ARG A 398 -7.80 -6.83 35.00
C ARG A 398 -8.60 -8.12 35.11
N GLU A 399 -9.92 -8.04 35.21
CA GLU A 399 -10.82 -9.20 35.35
C GLU A 399 -10.71 -10.15 34.14
N ASN A 400 -10.56 -9.59 32.93
CA ASN A 400 -10.48 -10.36 31.69
C ASN A 400 -9.04 -10.68 31.25
N LYS A 401 -8.04 -10.23 32.03
CA LYS A 401 -6.60 -10.38 31.74
C LYS A 401 -6.24 -9.90 30.33
N LEU A 402 -6.72 -8.72 29.96
CA LEU A 402 -6.55 -8.17 28.62
C LEU A 402 -5.20 -7.46 28.46
N ASP A 403 -4.64 -7.56 27.27
CA ASP A 403 -3.49 -6.77 26.82
C ASP A 403 -3.93 -5.44 26.21
N ALA A 404 -5.09 -5.41 25.55
CA ALA A 404 -5.70 -4.19 25.03
C ALA A 404 -7.22 -4.33 24.90
N VAL A 405 -7.93 -3.20 24.95
CA VAL A 405 -9.30 -3.06 24.43
C VAL A 405 -9.24 -2.55 23.00
N VAL A 406 -10.14 -3.02 22.16
CA VAL A 406 -10.22 -2.70 20.73
C VAL A 406 -11.59 -2.12 20.40
N THR A 407 -11.60 -1.00 19.67
CA THR A 407 -12.82 -0.36 19.16
C THR A 407 -12.60 0.13 17.72
N PRO A 408 -13.66 0.24 16.90
CA PRO A 408 -13.58 0.94 15.63
C PRO A 408 -13.56 2.46 15.90
N ARG A 409 -12.85 3.21 15.04
CA ARG A 409 -12.59 4.64 15.21
C ARG A 409 -11.89 4.94 16.54
N ALA A 410 -11.85 6.21 16.91
CA ALA A 410 -11.27 6.69 18.16
C ALA A 410 -12.33 7.10 19.20
N ASN A 411 -13.56 6.61 19.08
CA ASN A 411 -14.67 6.97 19.97
C ASN A 411 -14.42 6.54 21.44
N PHE A 412 -13.40 5.72 21.65
CA PHE A 412 -12.91 5.26 22.95
C PHE A 412 -11.96 6.24 23.65
N ALA A 413 -11.58 7.35 23.01
CA ALA A 413 -10.52 8.22 23.50
C ALA A 413 -10.77 8.81 24.90
N ARG A 414 -12.01 9.21 25.22
CA ARG A 414 -12.37 9.74 26.56
C ARG A 414 -12.12 8.73 27.67
N VAL A 415 -12.40 7.45 27.42
CA VAL A 415 -12.14 6.37 28.37
C VAL A 415 -10.65 6.29 28.70
N LEU A 416 -9.78 6.53 27.69
CA LEU A 416 -8.34 6.58 27.88
C LEU A 416 -7.89 7.88 28.55
N ALA A 417 -8.50 9.01 28.18
CA ALA A 417 -8.18 10.33 28.69
C ALA A 417 -8.32 10.41 30.21
N ILE A 418 -9.49 10.08 30.77
CA ILE A 418 -9.76 10.24 32.21
C ILE A 418 -8.84 9.39 33.11
N GLY A 419 -8.29 8.30 32.56
CA GLY A 419 -7.33 7.43 33.25
C GLY A 419 -5.86 7.79 33.00
N GLY A 420 -5.59 8.72 32.09
CA GLY A 420 -4.25 9.01 31.58
C GLY A 420 -3.59 7.81 30.91
N TYR A 421 -4.39 6.96 30.26
CA TYR A 421 -3.98 5.70 29.65
C TYR A 421 -3.50 5.88 28.21
N PRO A 422 -2.64 4.99 27.70
CA PRO A 422 -2.18 5.05 26.33
C PRO A 422 -3.19 4.48 25.35
N GLY A 423 -3.12 4.99 24.12
CA GLY A 423 -3.86 4.48 22.98
C GLY A 423 -3.04 4.54 21.70
N ILE A 424 -3.33 3.66 20.76
CA ILE A 424 -2.82 3.73 19.39
C ILE A 424 -3.97 3.56 18.41
N SER A 425 -4.07 4.47 17.44
CA SER A 425 -4.96 4.33 16.29
C SER A 425 -4.15 3.95 15.08
N VAL A 426 -4.60 2.92 14.34
CA VAL A 426 -4.00 2.51 13.06
C VAL A 426 -5.05 2.56 11.95
N PRO A 427 -4.69 2.93 10.71
CA PRO A 427 -5.61 2.91 9.57
C PRO A 427 -6.24 1.52 9.38
N ALA A 428 -7.55 1.48 9.15
CA ALA A 428 -8.30 0.22 9.10
C ALA A 428 -9.29 0.12 7.93
N GLY A 429 -9.56 1.20 7.21
CA GLY A 429 -10.42 1.19 6.03
C GLY A 429 -11.11 2.52 5.82
N TYR A 430 -12.20 2.50 5.05
CA TYR A 430 -13.00 3.67 4.74
C TYR A 430 -14.48 3.38 5.01
N ASP A 431 -15.25 4.42 5.31
CA ASP A 431 -16.72 4.32 5.37
C ASP A 431 -17.37 4.45 3.99
N SER A 432 -18.70 4.42 3.95
CA SER A 432 -19.48 4.49 2.70
C SER A 432 -19.26 5.77 1.88
N ASN A 433 -18.78 6.84 2.52
CA ASN A 433 -18.53 8.12 1.88
C ASN A 433 -17.05 8.29 1.47
N GLY A 434 -16.22 7.26 1.67
CA GLY A 434 -14.79 7.29 1.38
C GLY A 434 -13.97 8.01 2.45
N VAL A 435 -14.52 8.30 3.62
CA VAL A 435 -13.77 8.89 4.74
C VAL A 435 -13.00 7.77 5.45
N PRO A 436 -11.68 7.94 5.69
CA PRO A 436 -10.91 6.96 6.42
C PRO A 436 -11.46 6.71 7.83
N PHE A 437 -11.23 5.50 8.32
CA PHE A 437 -11.38 5.20 9.74
C PHE A 437 -10.26 4.26 10.22
N GLY A 438 -9.87 4.40 11.48
CA GLY A 438 -8.88 3.54 12.12
C GLY A 438 -9.48 2.52 13.08
N ILE A 439 -8.66 1.59 13.54
CA ILE A 439 -8.93 0.79 14.75
C ILE A 439 -8.11 1.38 15.88
N CYS A 440 -8.76 1.61 17.02
CA CYS A 440 -8.10 2.09 18.23
C CYS A 440 -7.88 0.94 19.20
N PHE A 441 -6.64 0.82 19.67
CA PHE A 441 -6.23 -0.06 20.75
C PHE A 441 -5.94 0.77 22.00
N GLY A 442 -6.60 0.45 23.10
CA GLY A 442 -6.44 1.12 24.39
C GLY A 442 -5.83 0.18 25.42
N GLY A 443 -4.93 0.71 26.25
CA GLY A 443 -4.25 -0.05 27.30
C GLY A 443 -4.40 0.57 28.69
N LEU A 444 -3.60 0.10 29.64
CA LEU A 444 -3.39 0.77 30.94
C LEU A 444 -2.05 1.50 30.96
N LYS A 445 -1.77 2.31 31.99
CA LYS A 445 -0.51 3.06 32.10
C LYS A 445 0.72 2.14 31.90
N GLY A 446 1.63 2.55 31.03
CA GLY A 446 2.85 1.82 30.71
C GLY A 446 2.69 0.60 29.80
N THR A 447 1.54 0.42 29.15
CA THR A 447 1.29 -0.71 28.23
C THR A 447 1.55 -0.39 26.75
N GLU A 448 2.14 0.78 26.43
CA GLU A 448 2.58 1.15 25.08
C GLU A 448 3.35 0.03 24.38
N PRO A 449 4.29 -0.71 25.04
CA PRO A 449 4.98 -1.82 24.39
C PRO A 449 4.03 -2.88 23.82
N LYS A 450 2.95 -3.21 24.53
CA LYS A 450 1.94 -4.18 24.08
C LYS A 450 1.13 -3.62 22.92
N LEU A 451 0.72 -2.35 23.02
CA LEU A 451 -0.06 -1.68 21.98
C LEU A 451 0.72 -1.57 20.66
N ILE A 452 2.02 -1.27 20.74
CA ILE A 452 2.94 -1.22 19.59
C ILE A 452 3.07 -2.61 18.94
N GLU A 453 3.28 -3.67 19.73
CA GLU A 453 3.33 -5.05 19.21
C GLU A 453 2.04 -5.44 18.49
N ILE A 454 0.88 -5.11 19.08
CA ILE A 454 -0.45 -5.39 18.51
C ILE A 454 -0.62 -4.64 17.18
N ALA A 455 -0.38 -3.32 17.19
CA ALA A 455 -0.55 -2.45 16.03
C ALA A 455 0.36 -2.84 14.87
N TYR A 456 1.63 -3.14 15.14
CA TYR A 456 2.58 -3.54 14.11
C TYR A 456 2.29 -4.94 13.54
N GLY A 457 1.76 -5.86 14.36
CA GLY A 457 1.38 -7.21 13.95
C GLY A 457 0.16 -7.31 13.02
N LEU A 458 -0.63 -6.24 12.89
CA LEU A 458 -1.82 -6.19 12.02
C LEU A 458 -1.51 -5.94 10.54
N ASN A 459 -0.25 -5.65 10.20
CA ASN A 459 0.12 -5.02 8.93
C ASN A 459 0.36 -5.95 7.71
N PRO A 460 -0.21 -7.17 7.63
CA PRO A 460 -0.49 -7.71 6.29
C PRO A 460 -1.92 -8.30 6.15
N VAL A 461 -2.85 -7.50 5.63
CA VAL A 461 -4.21 -7.92 5.25
C VAL A 461 -4.22 -8.58 3.87
N LEU A 462 -3.41 -8.08 2.93
CA LEU A 462 -3.47 -8.49 1.52
C LEU A 462 -2.73 -9.79 1.18
N ARG A 463 -1.69 -10.11 1.96
CA ARG A 463 -0.85 -11.33 1.80
C ARG A 463 -0.28 -11.52 0.38
N GLY A 464 -0.03 -10.41 -0.34
CA GLY A 464 0.55 -10.42 -1.68
C GLY A 464 2.05 -10.77 -1.74
N VAL A 465 2.80 -10.54 -0.65
CA VAL A 465 4.23 -10.84 -0.53
C VAL A 465 4.41 -12.02 0.43
N ILE A 466 5.07 -13.09 -0.03
CA ILE A 466 5.33 -14.29 0.78
C ILE A 466 6.69 -14.24 1.47
N GLU A 467 7.68 -13.58 0.85
CA GLU A 467 9.04 -13.48 1.38
C GLU A 467 9.68 -12.18 0.88
N VAL A 468 10.48 -11.51 1.71
CA VAL A 468 11.18 -10.27 1.34
C VAL A 468 12.66 -10.56 1.23
N ASN A 469 13.33 -9.98 0.24
CA ASN A 469 14.78 -10.12 0.10
C ASN A 469 15.47 -9.34 1.22
N PRO A 470 16.19 -9.99 2.15
CA PRO A 470 16.89 -9.29 3.21
C PRO A 470 18.01 -8.36 2.69
N ASP A 471 18.47 -8.56 1.46
CA ASP A 471 19.48 -7.70 0.82
C ASP A 471 18.89 -6.59 -0.05
N ALA A 472 17.56 -6.46 -0.14
CA ALA A 472 16.92 -5.48 -1.03
C ALA A 472 17.46 -4.05 -0.82
N LEU A 473 17.63 -3.63 0.43
CA LEU A 473 18.17 -2.32 0.77
C LEU A 473 19.65 -2.19 0.37
N HIS A 474 20.46 -3.22 0.63
CA HIS A 474 21.87 -3.24 0.21
C HIS A 474 22.01 -3.18 -1.32
N LEU A 475 21.16 -3.89 -2.05
CA LEU A 475 21.12 -3.86 -3.51
C LEU A 475 20.66 -2.49 -4.03
N ALA A 476 19.73 -1.82 -3.34
CA ALA A 476 19.37 -0.44 -3.62
C ALA A 476 20.55 0.52 -3.42
N ASP A 477 21.31 0.33 -2.34
CA ASP A 477 22.53 1.10 -2.08
C ASP A 477 23.58 0.95 -3.17
N LYS A 478 23.80 -0.29 -3.60
CA LYS A 478 24.69 -0.59 -4.71
C LYS A 478 24.22 0.08 -6.01
N ALA A 479 22.93 -0.02 -6.33
CA ALA A 479 22.36 0.62 -7.51
C ALA A 479 22.55 2.15 -7.44
N ASP A 480 22.30 2.78 -6.30
CA ASP A 480 22.52 4.21 -6.12
C ASP A 480 23.99 4.61 -6.27
N GLN A 481 24.92 3.81 -5.73
CA GLN A 481 26.37 4.03 -5.92
C GLN A 481 26.77 3.94 -7.39
N GLU A 482 26.30 2.92 -8.10
CA GLU A 482 26.56 2.75 -9.54
C GLU A 482 25.98 3.89 -10.36
N ARG A 483 24.80 4.40 -9.99
CA ARG A 483 24.16 5.55 -10.61
C ARG A 483 24.97 6.83 -10.36
N ASN A 484 25.47 7.05 -9.15
CA ASN A 484 26.23 8.25 -8.80
C ASN A 484 27.66 8.24 -9.37
N ALA A 485 28.29 7.06 -9.52
CA ALA A 485 29.60 6.91 -10.15
C ALA A 485 29.60 7.22 -11.66
N ARG A 486 28.43 7.22 -12.29
CA ARG A 486 28.21 7.43 -13.73
C ARG A 486 27.57 8.81 -13.99
N ALA A 487 28.38 9.88 -14.02
CA ALA A 487 27.97 11.23 -14.44
C ALA A 487 27.64 11.28 -15.96
N PRO A 488 26.98 12.35 -16.48
CA PRO A 488 25.71 12.31 -17.20
C PRO A 488 25.69 11.66 -18.61
N SER A 489 26.78 11.05 -19.08
CA SER A 489 26.95 10.58 -20.46
C SER A 489 26.89 9.06 -20.66
N SER A 490 26.76 8.23 -19.62
CA SER A 490 26.54 6.78 -19.78
C SER A 490 25.09 6.39 -19.47
N LEU A 491 24.40 5.81 -20.44
CA LEU A 491 23.04 5.29 -20.27
C LEU A 491 23.05 4.18 -19.20
N LEU A 492 22.33 4.40 -18.11
CA LEU A 492 22.08 3.36 -17.11
C LEU A 492 21.23 2.24 -17.75
N PRO A 493 21.37 0.99 -17.28
CA PRO A 493 20.48 -0.10 -17.66
C PRO A 493 19.00 0.29 -17.44
N GLY A 494 18.11 -0.19 -18.31
CA GLY A 494 16.73 0.31 -18.39
C GLY A 494 15.85 0.15 -17.13
N LEU A 495 16.22 -0.74 -16.21
CA LEU A 495 15.52 -0.98 -14.94
C LEU A 495 16.40 -0.69 -13.72
N HIS A 496 17.44 0.14 -13.87
CA HIS A 496 18.40 0.43 -12.81
C HIS A 496 17.74 0.99 -11.55
N GLY A 497 17.92 0.30 -10.43
CA GLY A 497 17.35 0.66 -9.13
C GLY A 497 15.86 0.36 -8.97
N ILE A 498 15.19 -0.24 -9.96
CA ILE A 498 13.76 -0.51 -9.90
C ILE A 498 13.49 -1.77 -9.04
N PRO A 499 12.68 -1.68 -7.97
CA PRO A 499 12.35 -2.83 -7.14
C PRO A 499 11.27 -3.72 -7.78
N VAL A 500 11.57 -5.01 -7.89
CA VAL A 500 10.75 -6.04 -8.55
C VAL A 500 10.43 -7.17 -7.57
N LEU A 501 9.16 -7.57 -7.45
CA LEU A 501 8.84 -8.89 -6.88
C LEU A 501 8.72 -9.93 -7.99
N VAL A 502 9.23 -11.12 -7.73
CA VAL A 502 9.04 -12.27 -8.62
C VAL A 502 8.15 -13.30 -7.93
N LYS A 503 7.25 -13.94 -8.67
CA LYS A 503 6.41 -15.02 -8.12
C LYS A 503 7.28 -16.10 -7.47
N ASP A 504 6.83 -16.69 -6.36
CA ASP A 504 7.61 -17.64 -5.55
C ASP A 504 7.90 -19.00 -6.24
N ASN A 505 7.45 -19.20 -7.47
CA ASN A 505 7.92 -20.29 -8.33
C ASN A 505 9.13 -19.93 -9.21
N ILE A 506 9.65 -18.70 -9.15
CA ILE A 506 10.78 -18.22 -9.95
C ILE A 506 12.06 -18.22 -9.09
N ALA A 507 13.08 -18.98 -9.46
CA ALA A 507 14.30 -19.15 -8.67
C ALA A 507 15.12 -17.87 -8.49
N THR A 508 15.56 -17.62 -7.25
CA THR A 508 16.60 -16.64 -6.93
C THR A 508 17.72 -17.34 -6.15
N LYS A 509 18.97 -17.16 -6.60
CA LYS A 509 20.18 -17.73 -6.02
C LYS A 509 20.92 -16.68 -5.20
N ASP A 510 20.24 -16.18 -4.18
CA ASP A 510 20.75 -15.24 -3.18
C ASP A 510 21.16 -15.95 -1.86
N ASN A 511 20.88 -17.26 -1.75
CA ASN A 511 21.06 -18.10 -0.56
C ASN A 511 20.28 -17.61 0.69
N LYS A 512 19.30 -16.73 0.52
CA LYS A 512 18.55 -16.09 1.62
C LYS A 512 17.04 -16.19 1.45
N MET A 513 16.54 -16.14 0.22
CA MET A 513 15.15 -16.35 -0.12
C MET A 513 14.90 -17.77 -0.61
N ASN A 514 13.67 -18.26 -0.39
CA ASN A 514 13.24 -19.57 -0.86
C ASN A 514 12.50 -19.47 -2.20
N THR A 515 12.38 -20.59 -2.92
CA THR A 515 11.54 -20.70 -4.12
C THR A 515 10.71 -21.96 -3.97
N THR A 516 9.44 -21.79 -3.56
CA THR A 516 8.68 -22.89 -2.96
C THR A 516 7.37 -23.23 -3.64
N ALA A 517 6.97 -22.45 -4.64
CA ALA A 517 5.63 -22.51 -5.22
C ALA A 517 4.51 -22.46 -4.14
N GLY A 518 4.78 -21.76 -3.03
CA GLY A 518 3.84 -21.60 -1.91
C GLY A 518 3.75 -22.76 -0.91
N SER A 519 4.44 -23.87 -1.13
CA SER A 519 4.38 -25.09 -0.30
C SER A 519 5.54 -25.20 0.69
N PHE A 520 5.31 -25.77 1.87
CA PHE A 520 6.37 -26.05 2.84
C PHE A 520 7.29 -27.20 2.41
N ALA A 521 6.88 -28.03 1.45
CA ALA A 521 7.68 -29.14 0.94
C ALA A 521 9.03 -28.69 0.35
N LEU A 522 9.10 -27.47 -0.15
CA LEU A 522 10.28 -26.86 -0.77
C LEU A 522 10.96 -25.81 0.11
N LEU A 523 10.49 -25.62 1.34
CA LEU A 523 11.12 -24.67 2.26
C LEU A 523 12.53 -25.17 2.63
N GLY A 524 13.53 -24.31 2.47
CA GLY A 524 14.94 -24.66 2.67
C GLY A 524 15.63 -25.31 1.46
N SER A 525 14.92 -25.48 0.34
CA SER A 525 15.53 -25.97 -0.90
C SER A 525 16.51 -24.95 -1.50
N ILE A 526 17.63 -25.45 -2.02
CA ILE A 526 18.70 -24.64 -2.60
C ILE A 526 18.70 -24.82 -4.11
N VAL A 527 18.34 -23.76 -4.83
CA VAL A 527 18.41 -23.71 -6.28
C VAL A 527 19.87 -23.65 -6.77
N PRO A 528 20.20 -24.20 -7.94
CA PRO A 528 21.56 -24.17 -8.48
C PRO A 528 21.96 -22.79 -9.04
N ARG A 529 20.99 -21.99 -9.49
CA ARG A 529 21.20 -20.69 -10.14
C ARG A 529 19.93 -19.82 -10.06
N ASN A 530 20.06 -18.54 -10.35
CA ASN A 530 18.91 -17.67 -10.62
C ASN A 530 18.14 -18.21 -11.84
N ALA A 531 16.83 -18.01 -11.87
CA ALA A 531 16.09 -18.13 -13.11
C ALA A 531 16.69 -17.19 -14.16
N PHE A 532 16.62 -17.56 -15.44
CA PHE A 532 17.24 -16.75 -16.50
C PHE A 532 16.65 -15.34 -16.57
N VAL A 533 15.32 -15.22 -16.44
CA VAL A 533 14.61 -13.93 -16.36
C VAL A 533 15.07 -13.07 -15.16
N VAL A 534 15.36 -13.68 -14.01
CA VAL A 534 15.92 -12.97 -12.83
C VAL A 534 17.33 -12.48 -13.13
N THR A 535 18.15 -13.30 -13.78
CA THR A 535 19.50 -12.90 -14.21
C THR A 535 19.43 -11.70 -15.15
N LYS A 536 18.49 -11.71 -16.10
CA LYS A 536 18.28 -10.57 -17.01
C LYS A 536 17.80 -9.32 -16.29
N LEU A 537 16.89 -9.43 -15.33
CA LEU A 537 16.46 -8.30 -14.49
C LEU A 537 17.62 -7.69 -13.72
N ILE A 538 18.44 -8.52 -13.05
CA ILE A 538 19.63 -8.07 -12.31
C ILE A 538 20.62 -7.37 -13.26
N ASN A 539 20.85 -7.94 -14.45
CA ASN A 539 21.72 -7.32 -15.46
C ASN A 539 21.14 -6.01 -16.02
N ALA A 540 19.81 -5.86 -16.02
CA ALA A 540 19.10 -4.63 -16.34
C ALA A 540 19.09 -3.62 -15.17
N GLY A 541 19.80 -3.92 -14.07
CA GLY A 541 19.95 -3.07 -12.89
C GLY A 541 18.79 -3.13 -11.89
N ALA A 542 17.83 -4.04 -12.09
CA ALA A 542 16.69 -4.17 -11.21
C ALA A 542 17.06 -4.80 -9.85
N ILE A 543 16.33 -4.41 -8.80
CA ILE A 543 16.49 -4.94 -7.45
C ILE A 543 15.39 -5.97 -7.21
N ILE A 544 15.76 -7.21 -6.94
CA ILE A 544 14.77 -8.21 -6.52
C ILE A 544 14.37 -7.91 -5.08
N LEU A 545 13.19 -7.31 -4.89
CA LEU A 545 12.64 -6.89 -3.59
C LEU A 545 12.23 -8.09 -2.73
N GLY A 546 11.83 -9.19 -3.36
CA GLY A 546 11.25 -10.33 -2.66
C GLY A 546 10.50 -11.28 -3.58
N LYS A 547 9.73 -12.16 -2.96
CA LYS A 547 8.84 -13.14 -3.57
C LYS A 547 7.38 -12.73 -3.39
N ALA A 548 6.64 -12.69 -4.49
CA ALA A 548 5.19 -12.56 -4.48
C ALA A 548 4.53 -13.92 -4.19
N SER A 549 3.45 -13.92 -3.43
CA SER A 549 2.63 -15.11 -3.19
C SER A 549 1.91 -15.59 -4.47
N LEU A 550 1.30 -16.77 -4.42
CA LEU A 550 0.62 -17.44 -5.52
C LEU A 550 -0.48 -18.39 -5.03
N SER A 551 -1.32 -18.87 -5.94
CA SER A 551 -2.01 -20.16 -5.73
C SER A 551 -0.96 -21.27 -5.68
N GLU A 552 -1.01 -22.10 -4.65
CA GLU A 552 -0.02 -23.16 -4.41
C GLU A 552 0.20 -24.05 -5.62
N TRP A 553 1.47 -24.37 -5.91
CA TRP A 553 1.86 -25.17 -7.07
C TRP A 553 1.25 -24.66 -8.39
N ALA A 554 1.20 -23.34 -8.53
CA ALA A 554 0.60 -22.67 -9.68
C ALA A 554 -0.86 -23.10 -9.97
N ASN A 555 -1.62 -23.43 -8.91
CA ASN A 555 -2.99 -23.93 -8.97
C ASN A 555 -3.14 -25.37 -9.51
N PHE A 556 -2.05 -26.16 -9.55
CA PHE A 556 -2.06 -27.52 -10.11
C PHE A 556 -1.91 -28.62 -9.04
N ARG A 557 -2.55 -28.45 -7.87
CA ARG A 557 -2.55 -29.48 -6.80
C ARG A 557 -3.93 -30.08 -6.57
N GLY A 558 -4.90 -29.23 -6.27
CA GLY A 558 -6.26 -29.65 -5.94
C GLY A 558 -7.23 -28.48 -5.83
N LEU A 559 -8.18 -28.57 -4.91
CA LEU A 559 -9.32 -27.65 -4.78
C LEU A 559 -9.02 -26.39 -3.95
N ALA A 560 -7.75 -26.03 -3.79
CA ALA A 560 -7.39 -24.82 -3.07
C ALA A 560 -7.93 -23.59 -3.82
N PRO A 561 -8.52 -22.61 -3.13
CA PRO A 561 -9.00 -21.40 -3.78
C PRO A 561 -7.84 -20.59 -4.36
N SER A 562 -8.14 -19.84 -5.41
CA SER A 562 -7.23 -18.89 -6.03
C SER A 562 -6.56 -17.98 -5.00
N GLY A 563 -5.24 -17.85 -5.10
CA GLY A 563 -4.42 -17.05 -4.22
C GLY A 563 -4.15 -17.61 -2.83
N TRP A 564 -4.55 -18.85 -2.54
CA TRP A 564 -4.15 -19.55 -1.32
C TRP A 564 -2.89 -20.40 -1.54
N CYS A 565 -1.98 -20.37 -0.58
CA CYS A 565 -0.97 -21.42 -0.40
C CYS A 565 -0.69 -21.67 1.08
N ALA A 566 -0.08 -22.80 1.42
CA ALA A 566 0.20 -23.15 2.82
C ALA A 566 1.09 -22.13 3.52
N ARG A 567 2.12 -21.61 2.82
CA ARG A 567 3.09 -20.67 3.41
C ARG A 567 2.55 -19.26 3.69
N SER A 568 1.68 -18.70 2.84
CA SER A 568 1.16 -17.33 3.01
C SER A 568 -0.32 -17.26 3.37
N GLU A 569 -1.01 -18.40 3.36
CA GLU A 569 -2.46 -18.52 3.43
C GLU A 569 -3.16 -17.74 2.28
N GLN A 570 -4.43 -17.36 2.46
CA GLN A 570 -5.28 -16.74 1.43
C GLN A 570 -4.87 -15.29 1.13
N GLY A 571 -4.45 -15.01 -0.10
CA GLY A 571 -4.34 -13.67 -0.67
C GLY A 571 -5.70 -12.97 -0.79
N LYS A 572 -5.71 -11.63 -0.70
CA LYS A 572 -6.93 -10.81 -0.77
C LYS A 572 -6.87 -9.81 -1.91
N ASN A 573 -7.97 -9.68 -2.65
CA ASN A 573 -8.09 -8.68 -3.70
C ASN A 573 -8.12 -7.28 -3.07
N PRO A 574 -7.24 -6.36 -3.49
CA PRO A 574 -7.09 -5.09 -2.79
C PRO A 574 -8.25 -4.11 -3.05
N TYR A 575 -9.05 -4.31 -4.10
CA TYR A 575 -10.21 -3.48 -4.41
C TYR A 575 -11.46 -3.89 -3.63
N VAL A 576 -11.64 -5.20 -3.45
CA VAL A 576 -12.76 -5.83 -2.73
C VAL A 576 -12.22 -7.05 -1.99
N LEU A 577 -12.02 -6.96 -0.67
CA LEU A 577 -11.30 -8.00 0.10
C LEU A 577 -11.98 -9.39 0.06
N SER A 578 -13.29 -9.45 -0.16
CA SER A 578 -14.03 -10.71 -0.31
C SER A 578 -14.01 -11.28 -1.73
N ALA A 579 -13.60 -10.48 -2.72
CA ALA A 579 -13.50 -10.93 -4.10
C ALA A 579 -12.30 -11.85 -4.31
N ASP A 580 -12.41 -12.69 -5.32
CA ASP A 580 -11.31 -13.53 -5.77
C ASP A 580 -10.15 -12.64 -6.27
N THR A 581 -8.92 -13.04 -5.97
CA THR A 581 -7.71 -12.46 -6.59
C THR A 581 -7.48 -13.01 -7.99
N CYS A 582 -8.21 -14.06 -8.38
CA CYS A 582 -7.82 -15.05 -9.36
C CYS A 582 -6.40 -15.59 -9.08
N GLY A 583 -5.82 -16.32 -10.01
CA GLY A 583 -4.52 -16.94 -9.84
C GLY A 583 -4.03 -17.59 -11.13
N SER A 584 -2.85 -18.20 -11.12
CA SER A 584 -2.04 -18.46 -9.94
C SER A 584 -1.08 -17.33 -9.55
N SER A 585 -0.82 -16.31 -10.39
CA SER A 585 0.06 -15.17 -10.04
C SER A 585 -0.65 -14.11 -9.18
N SER A 586 -1.42 -14.55 -8.19
CA SER A 586 -2.25 -13.71 -7.32
C SER A 586 -1.44 -12.64 -6.59
N GLY A 587 -0.36 -13.03 -5.89
CA GLY A 587 0.47 -12.10 -5.13
C GLY A 587 1.14 -11.06 -6.02
N SER A 588 1.59 -11.45 -7.23
CA SER A 588 2.19 -10.52 -8.19
C SER A 588 1.20 -9.42 -8.61
N ALA A 589 -0.06 -9.77 -8.85
CA ALA A 589 -1.11 -8.81 -9.18
C ALA A 589 -1.49 -7.92 -7.98
N VAL A 590 -1.74 -8.54 -6.82
CA VAL A 590 -2.14 -7.86 -5.57
C VAL A 590 -1.07 -6.85 -5.16
N SER A 591 0.20 -7.25 -5.18
CA SER A 591 1.32 -6.39 -4.78
C SER A 591 1.50 -5.17 -5.69
N VAL A 592 1.33 -5.32 -7.00
CA VAL A 592 1.42 -4.18 -7.93
C VAL A 592 0.21 -3.26 -7.78
N ALA A 593 -0.98 -3.84 -7.66
CA ALA A 593 -2.22 -3.11 -7.49
C ALA A 593 -2.19 -2.23 -6.24
N ALA A 594 -1.70 -2.78 -5.13
CA ALA A 594 -1.56 -2.14 -3.82
C ALA A 594 -0.23 -1.38 -3.62
N ASN A 595 0.55 -1.13 -4.70
CA ASN A 595 1.82 -0.40 -4.66
C ASN A 595 2.89 -0.97 -3.71
N MET A 596 2.88 -2.28 -3.45
CA MET A 596 3.92 -2.97 -2.67
C MET A 596 5.21 -3.20 -3.47
N ALA A 597 5.16 -3.05 -4.81
CA ALA A 597 6.31 -3.11 -5.70
C ALA A 597 6.09 -2.20 -6.92
N SER A 598 7.19 -1.81 -7.58
CA SER A 598 7.09 -1.02 -8.80
C SER A 598 6.50 -1.85 -9.93
N VAL A 599 7.05 -3.05 -10.14
CA VAL A 599 6.65 -4.03 -11.15
C VAL A 599 6.82 -5.44 -10.60
N THR A 600 6.13 -6.43 -11.16
CA THR A 600 6.29 -7.84 -10.76
C THR A 600 6.36 -8.77 -11.95
N LEU A 601 6.88 -9.99 -11.72
CA LEU A 601 6.77 -11.10 -12.66
C LEU A 601 5.75 -12.12 -12.19
N GLY A 602 4.93 -12.59 -13.12
CA GLY A 602 4.06 -13.76 -12.98
C GLY A 602 4.48 -14.88 -13.92
N THR A 603 3.82 -16.03 -13.79
CA THR A 603 3.96 -17.16 -14.73
C THR A 603 2.57 -17.58 -15.19
N GLU A 604 2.44 -17.92 -16.47
CA GLU A 604 1.20 -18.43 -17.03
C GLU A 604 1.40 -19.77 -17.72
N THR A 605 0.54 -20.72 -17.35
CA THR A 605 0.31 -21.99 -18.04
C THR A 605 -1.00 -21.87 -18.82
N ASP A 606 -2.08 -21.58 -18.10
CA ASP A 606 -3.34 -21.07 -18.61
C ASP A 606 -3.91 -20.03 -17.61
N GLY A 607 -4.22 -18.82 -18.09
CA GLY A 607 -4.84 -17.72 -17.33
C GLY A 607 -4.03 -17.10 -16.19
N SER A 608 -2.94 -17.73 -15.76
CA SER A 608 -2.25 -17.39 -14.51
C SER A 608 -1.51 -16.05 -14.44
N ILE A 609 -1.44 -15.27 -15.53
CA ILE A 609 -1.04 -13.86 -15.59
C ILE A 609 -2.25 -13.00 -15.98
N LEU A 610 -2.98 -13.35 -17.04
CA LEU A 610 -4.08 -12.56 -17.59
C LEU A 610 -5.24 -12.43 -16.60
N CYS A 611 -5.63 -13.53 -15.94
CA CYS A 611 -6.73 -13.57 -14.99
C CYS A 611 -6.48 -12.75 -13.72
N PRO A 612 -5.42 -12.99 -12.95
CA PRO A 612 -5.14 -12.14 -11.78
C PRO A 612 -4.89 -10.68 -12.19
N SER A 613 -4.43 -10.40 -13.41
CA SER A 613 -4.33 -9.01 -13.90
C SER A 613 -5.70 -8.35 -14.08
N SER A 614 -6.66 -9.06 -14.69
CA SER A 614 -8.04 -8.62 -14.85
C SER A 614 -8.70 -8.34 -13.49
N TYR A 615 -8.62 -9.30 -12.56
CA TYR A 615 -9.29 -9.22 -11.26
C TYR A 615 -8.70 -8.18 -10.31
N ASN A 616 -7.45 -7.76 -10.49
CA ASN A 616 -6.77 -6.80 -9.61
C ASN A 616 -6.45 -5.46 -10.32
N SER A 617 -7.11 -5.16 -11.43
CA SER A 617 -6.95 -3.89 -12.16
C SER A 617 -5.48 -3.55 -12.46
N VAL A 618 -4.73 -4.51 -13.00
CA VAL A 618 -3.35 -4.32 -13.47
C VAL A 618 -3.20 -4.82 -14.90
N VAL A 619 -2.13 -4.40 -15.55
CA VAL A 619 -1.72 -4.90 -16.85
C VAL A 619 -0.93 -6.19 -16.66
N GLY A 620 -1.24 -7.20 -17.48
CA GLY A 620 -0.49 -8.44 -17.54
C GLY A 620 -0.16 -8.79 -18.98
N ILE A 621 1.09 -9.12 -19.27
CA ILE A 621 1.51 -9.61 -20.59
C ILE A 621 1.88 -11.08 -20.46
N LYS A 622 1.14 -11.95 -21.13
CA LYS A 622 1.54 -13.32 -21.42
C LYS A 622 2.24 -13.33 -22.77
N PRO A 623 3.56 -13.52 -22.87
CA PRO A 623 4.23 -13.53 -24.17
C PRO A 623 4.04 -14.87 -24.90
N THR A 624 4.41 -14.90 -26.18
CA THR A 624 4.55 -16.15 -26.96
C THR A 624 5.42 -17.13 -26.18
N VAL A 625 5.01 -18.40 -26.11
CA VAL A 625 5.81 -19.43 -25.43
C VAL A 625 7.20 -19.51 -26.06
N GLY A 626 8.22 -19.43 -25.19
CA GLY A 626 9.63 -19.38 -25.58
C GLY A 626 10.20 -17.97 -25.72
N LEU A 627 9.41 -16.90 -25.76
CA LEU A 627 9.97 -15.54 -25.87
C LEU A 627 10.79 -15.16 -24.62
N THR A 628 10.37 -15.67 -23.46
CA THR A 628 11.06 -15.59 -22.17
C THR A 628 11.45 -16.99 -21.71
N SER A 629 12.69 -17.18 -21.26
CA SER A 629 13.15 -18.49 -20.76
C SER A 629 12.39 -18.95 -19.52
N ARG A 630 12.05 -20.24 -19.47
CA ARG A 630 11.51 -20.92 -18.29
C ARG A 630 12.58 -21.59 -17.40
N ASP A 631 13.87 -21.48 -17.74
CA ASP A 631 14.94 -22.06 -16.92
C ASP A 631 14.94 -21.47 -15.50
N GLY A 632 14.97 -22.36 -14.51
CA GLY A 632 14.91 -21.99 -13.09
C GLY A 632 13.52 -21.61 -12.58
N VAL A 633 12.44 -21.97 -13.27
CA VAL A 633 11.06 -21.80 -12.80
C VAL A 633 10.44 -23.16 -12.48
N ILE A 634 9.74 -23.30 -11.36
CA ILE A 634 9.00 -24.54 -11.03
C ILE A 634 7.88 -24.71 -12.08
N PRO A 635 7.91 -25.78 -12.89
CA PRO A 635 7.09 -25.90 -14.09
C PRO A 635 5.72 -26.53 -13.83
N ILE A 636 4.79 -26.31 -14.77
CA ILE A 636 3.64 -27.19 -15.04
C ILE A 636 3.86 -27.92 -16.37
N THR A 637 3.87 -27.20 -17.49
CA THR A 637 4.07 -27.78 -18.82
C THR A 637 5.04 -26.95 -19.67
N PRO A 638 6.07 -27.57 -20.27
CA PRO A 638 6.93 -26.91 -21.25
C PRO A 638 6.22 -26.44 -22.53
N LYS A 639 4.98 -26.83 -22.81
CA LYS A 639 4.25 -26.42 -24.02
C LYS A 639 3.52 -25.09 -23.85
N GLN A 640 3.14 -24.74 -22.62
CA GLN A 640 2.32 -23.55 -22.35
C GLN A 640 2.96 -22.59 -21.34
N ASP A 641 3.87 -23.06 -20.50
CA ASP A 641 4.50 -22.22 -19.49
C ASP A 641 5.28 -21.06 -20.11
N THR A 642 5.03 -19.87 -19.59
CA THR A 642 5.72 -18.64 -19.95
C THR A 642 5.81 -17.69 -18.76
N ILE A 643 6.77 -16.76 -18.78
CA ILE A 643 6.99 -15.78 -17.73
C ILE A 643 6.63 -14.42 -18.31
N GLY A 644 5.87 -13.62 -17.56
CA GLY A 644 5.40 -12.35 -18.06
C GLY A 644 5.33 -11.26 -17.00
N PRO A 645 5.47 -9.99 -17.41
CA PRO A 645 5.36 -8.86 -16.51
C PRO A 645 3.91 -8.58 -16.11
N MET A 646 3.74 -8.17 -14.86
CA MET A 646 2.49 -7.64 -14.31
C MET A 646 2.79 -6.26 -13.71
N CYS A 647 2.11 -5.22 -14.21
CA CYS A 647 2.44 -3.83 -13.91
C CYS A 647 1.17 -2.96 -13.85
N ARG A 648 1.27 -1.73 -13.33
CA ARG A 648 0.11 -0.82 -13.31
C ARG A 648 -0.19 -0.23 -14.69
N THR A 649 0.80 -0.18 -15.58
CA THR A 649 0.69 0.39 -16.91
C THR A 649 1.26 -0.54 -18.00
N VAL A 650 0.79 -0.39 -19.23
CA VAL A 650 1.31 -1.10 -20.41
C VAL A 650 2.76 -0.68 -20.68
N ALA A 651 3.09 0.59 -20.46
CA ALA A 651 4.46 1.06 -20.58
C ALA A 651 5.40 0.27 -19.66
N ASP A 652 5.13 0.26 -18.35
CA ASP A 652 5.95 -0.47 -17.38
C ASP A 652 6.09 -1.96 -17.75
N ALA A 653 4.98 -2.60 -18.14
CA ALA A 653 4.98 -4.01 -18.55
C ALA A 653 5.89 -4.24 -19.77
N VAL A 654 5.88 -3.34 -20.75
CA VAL A 654 6.74 -3.44 -21.94
C VAL A 654 8.21 -3.21 -21.62
N TYR A 655 8.54 -2.27 -20.72
CA TYR A 655 9.92 -2.08 -20.26
C TYR A 655 10.47 -3.34 -19.57
N VAL A 656 9.63 -4.01 -18.76
CA VAL A 656 10.01 -5.27 -18.13
C VAL A 656 10.10 -6.40 -19.14
N LEU A 657 9.15 -6.53 -20.07
CA LEU A 657 9.20 -7.53 -21.15
C LEU A 657 10.51 -7.41 -21.93
N ASP A 658 10.87 -6.20 -22.35
CA ASP A 658 12.11 -5.93 -23.08
C ASP A 658 13.36 -6.36 -22.31
N ALA A 659 13.34 -6.21 -20.98
CA ALA A 659 14.45 -6.64 -20.14
C ALA A 659 14.57 -8.17 -20.08
N ILE A 660 13.48 -8.93 -20.16
CA ILE A 660 13.48 -10.37 -19.87
C ILE A 660 13.40 -11.28 -21.11
N VAL A 661 13.04 -10.79 -22.29
CA VAL A 661 13.00 -11.59 -23.53
C VAL A 661 14.40 -11.96 -24.01
N GLY A 662 14.56 -13.15 -24.60
CA GLY A 662 15.82 -13.52 -25.24
C GLY A 662 16.12 -15.01 -25.25
N PHE A 663 17.11 -15.37 -26.06
CA PHE A 663 17.62 -16.73 -26.16
C PHE A 663 18.33 -17.18 -24.88
N ASP A 664 18.01 -18.40 -24.45
CA ASP A 664 18.65 -19.13 -23.37
C ASP A 664 18.96 -20.56 -23.83
N ARG A 665 20.23 -20.96 -23.73
CA ARG A 665 20.67 -22.31 -24.09
C ARG A 665 20.07 -23.42 -23.22
N ASN A 666 19.60 -23.08 -22.02
CA ASN A 666 18.97 -24.03 -21.10
C ASN A 666 17.48 -24.22 -21.37
N ASP A 667 16.90 -23.46 -22.31
CA ASP A 667 15.50 -23.56 -22.68
C ASP A 667 15.34 -23.50 -24.21
N GLU A 668 15.22 -24.67 -24.82
CA GLU A 668 15.18 -24.83 -26.28
C GLU A 668 14.03 -24.05 -26.94
N ALA A 669 12.92 -23.81 -26.23
CA ALA A 669 11.80 -23.02 -26.73
C ALA A 669 12.23 -21.59 -27.13
N THR A 670 13.26 -21.05 -26.48
CA THR A 670 13.77 -19.70 -26.75
C THR A 670 14.54 -19.59 -28.06
N ARG A 671 15.08 -20.69 -28.58
CA ARG A 671 15.84 -20.69 -29.85
C ARG A 671 14.95 -20.21 -30.98
N GLU A 672 13.82 -20.87 -31.18
CA GLU A 672 12.87 -20.52 -32.23
C GLU A 672 12.10 -19.24 -31.95
N ALA A 673 11.73 -18.96 -30.69
CA ALA A 673 10.97 -17.78 -30.35
C ALA A 673 11.78 -16.48 -30.46
N SER A 674 13.12 -16.54 -30.36
CA SER A 674 13.99 -15.37 -30.48
C SER A 674 13.82 -14.60 -31.79
N LYS A 675 13.40 -15.26 -32.88
CA LYS A 675 13.10 -14.62 -34.17
C LYS A 675 11.94 -13.64 -34.12
N TYR A 676 11.09 -13.74 -33.10
CA TYR A 676 9.97 -12.83 -32.88
C TYR A 676 10.36 -11.57 -32.11
N ILE A 677 11.58 -11.49 -31.56
CA ILE A 677 12.06 -10.30 -30.87
C ILE A 677 12.40 -9.23 -31.92
N PRO A 678 11.70 -8.09 -31.92
CA PRO A 678 11.90 -7.05 -32.91
C PRO A 678 13.26 -6.37 -32.73
N ARG A 679 13.90 -6.00 -33.84
CA ARG A 679 15.11 -5.19 -33.80
C ARG A 679 14.82 -3.86 -33.09
N GLY A 680 15.57 -3.55 -32.04
CA GLY A 680 15.36 -2.36 -31.20
C GLY A 680 14.40 -2.54 -30.01
N GLY A 681 13.87 -3.76 -29.80
CA GLY A 681 13.01 -4.08 -28.66
C GLY A 681 11.56 -3.64 -28.82
N TYR A 682 10.73 -3.98 -27.84
CA TYR A 682 9.30 -3.78 -27.77
C TYR A 682 8.89 -2.35 -27.39
N LYS A 683 9.76 -1.57 -26.71
CA LYS A 683 9.47 -0.18 -26.33
C LYS A 683 9.05 0.71 -27.51
N GLN A 684 9.54 0.45 -28.72
CA GLN A 684 9.20 1.20 -29.93
C GLN A 684 7.71 1.11 -30.34
N PHE A 685 6.98 0.16 -29.76
CA PHE A 685 5.56 -0.09 -30.04
C PHE A 685 4.62 0.62 -29.03
N LEU A 686 5.17 1.37 -28.06
CA LEU A 686 4.39 2.23 -27.15
C LEU A 686 3.91 3.51 -27.87
N LYS A 687 2.91 3.36 -28.75
CA LYS A 687 2.35 4.46 -29.55
C LYS A 687 0.98 4.90 -29.01
N GLN A 688 0.85 6.17 -28.60
CA GLN A 688 -0.43 6.71 -28.10
C GLN A 688 -1.57 6.55 -29.12
N CYS A 689 -1.29 6.71 -30.42
CA CYS A 689 -2.24 6.45 -31.50
C CYS A 689 -2.23 5.00 -31.99
N GLY A 690 -1.82 4.04 -31.16
CA GLY A 690 -1.57 2.66 -31.55
C GLY A 690 -2.80 1.89 -32.04
N LEU A 691 -4.02 2.37 -31.75
CA LEU A 691 -5.28 1.85 -32.29
C LEU A 691 -5.55 2.26 -33.75
N LYS A 692 -4.94 3.35 -34.23
CA LYS A 692 -5.21 3.88 -35.57
C LYS A 692 -4.84 2.85 -36.64
N ARG A 693 -5.81 2.51 -37.49
CA ARG A 693 -5.73 1.49 -38.56
C ARG A 693 -5.57 0.05 -38.07
N LYS A 694 -5.70 -0.24 -36.76
CA LYS A 694 -5.71 -1.62 -36.27
C LYS A 694 -7.00 -2.31 -36.62
N ARG A 695 -6.92 -3.55 -37.11
CA ARG A 695 -8.08 -4.41 -37.33
C ARG A 695 -8.30 -5.28 -36.10
N LEU A 696 -9.31 -4.97 -35.30
CA LEU A 696 -9.61 -5.64 -34.03
C LEU A 696 -10.84 -6.51 -34.19
N GLY A 697 -10.73 -7.80 -33.87
CA GLY A 697 -11.84 -8.75 -33.94
C GLY A 697 -12.45 -8.98 -32.56
N ILE A 698 -13.70 -8.61 -32.35
CA ILE A 698 -14.38 -8.81 -31.06
C ILE A 698 -14.94 -10.23 -31.01
N VAL A 699 -14.45 -11.03 -30.07
CA VAL A 699 -14.93 -12.41 -29.82
C VAL A 699 -15.90 -12.37 -28.65
N ARG A 700 -17.19 -12.53 -28.93
CA ARG A 700 -18.26 -12.41 -27.94
C ARG A 700 -18.55 -13.73 -27.25
N ASN A 701 -19.02 -14.74 -27.99
CA ASN A 701 -19.41 -16.03 -27.42
C ASN A 701 -18.16 -16.89 -27.13
N PRO A 702 -18.02 -17.53 -25.95
CA PRO A 702 -18.90 -17.49 -24.76
C PRO A 702 -18.47 -16.50 -23.67
N PHE A 703 -17.59 -15.55 -23.99
CA PHE A 703 -16.91 -14.69 -23.02
C PHE A 703 -17.70 -13.47 -22.56
N VAL A 704 -18.61 -12.97 -23.39
CA VAL A 704 -19.46 -11.81 -23.11
C VAL A 704 -20.85 -12.29 -22.71
N VAL A 705 -21.23 -12.04 -21.45
CA VAL A 705 -22.58 -12.30 -20.96
C VAL A 705 -23.45 -11.09 -21.30
N GLU A 706 -24.26 -11.21 -22.36
CA GLU A 706 -25.16 -10.16 -22.82
C GLU A 706 -26.13 -9.73 -21.71
N GLY A 707 -26.37 -8.41 -21.60
CA GLY A 707 -27.19 -7.81 -20.55
C GLY A 707 -26.50 -7.64 -19.19
N SER A 708 -25.22 -8.02 -19.05
CA SER A 708 -24.44 -7.71 -17.84
C SER A 708 -23.85 -6.29 -17.87
N GLU A 709 -23.61 -5.71 -16.70
CA GLU A 709 -22.92 -4.40 -16.54
C GLU A 709 -21.54 -4.41 -17.23
N VAL A 710 -20.82 -5.55 -17.15
CA VAL A 710 -19.53 -5.73 -17.82
C VAL A 710 -19.68 -5.65 -19.33
N ALA A 711 -20.75 -6.24 -19.90
CA ALA A 711 -21.03 -6.16 -21.33
C ALA A 711 -21.34 -4.73 -21.76
N GLU A 712 -22.13 -3.98 -20.98
CA GLU A 712 -22.42 -2.57 -21.26
C GLU A 712 -21.15 -1.72 -21.28
N VAL A 713 -20.26 -1.87 -20.30
CA VAL A 713 -18.97 -1.16 -20.28
C VAL A 713 -18.09 -1.60 -21.46
N PHE A 714 -18.12 -2.89 -21.82
CA PHE A 714 -17.39 -3.41 -22.95
C PHE A 714 -17.86 -2.80 -24.29
N GLU A 715 -19.16 -2.57 -24.47
CA GLU A 715 -19.68 -1.84 -25.64
C GLU A 715 -19.10 -0.42 -25.75
N HIS A 716 -18.99 0.30 -24.64
CA HIS A 716 -18.38 1.63 -24.61
C HIS A 716 -16.90 1.59 -25.04
N HIS A 717 -16.18 0.53 -24.66
CA HIS A 717 -14.80 0.31 -25.09
C HIS A 717 -14.70 -0.01 -26.57
N ILE A 718 -15.63 -0.79 -27.12
CA ILE A 718 -15.70 -1.05 -28.56
C ILE A 718 -15.90 0.26 -29.33
N GLN A 719 -16.79 1.13 -28.87
CA GLN A 719 -16.98 2.46 -29.48
C GLN A 719 -15.74 3.34 -29.35
N THR A 720 -15.08 3.33 -28.18
CA THR A 720 -13.81 4.04 -27.98
C THR A 720 -12.75 3.56 -28.98
N MET A 721 -12.61 2.25 -29.20
CA MET A 721 -11.68 1.69 -30.17
C MET A 721 -11.98 2.19 -31.60
N ARG A 722 -13.25 2.19 -32.02
CA ARG A 722 -13.68 2.75 -33.32
C ARG A 722 -13.33 4.24 -33.43
N GLN A 723 -13.65 5.04 -32.41
CA GLN A 723 -13.36 6.49 -32.36
C GLN A 723 -11.86 6.80 -32.43
N ARG A 724 -11.00 5.92 -31.89
CA ARG A 724 -9.54 6.04 -31.98
C ARG A 724 -8.96 5.50 -33.30
N GLY A 725 -9.82 5.12 -34.23
CA GLY A 725 -9.45 4.77 -35.61
C GLY A 725 -9.15 3.29 -35.83
N ALA A 726 -9.55 2.40 -34.91
CA ALA A 726 -9.51 0.97 -35.14
C ALA A 726 -10.67 0.55 -36.06
N VAL A 727 -10.39 -0.37 -36.98
CA VAL A 727 -11.42 -1.10 -37.73
C VAL A 727 -11.85 -2.27 -36.86
N VAL A 728 -13.04 -2.18 -36.29
CA VAL A 728 -13.58 -3.23 -35.43
C VAL A 728 -14.47 -4.17 -36.22
N VAL A 729 -14.09 -5.45 -36.30
CA VAL A 729 -14.91 -6.55 -36.82
C VAL A 729 -15.57 -7.23 -35.63
N ASP A 730 -16.87 -7.02 -35.48
CA ASP A 730 -17.60 -7.44 -34.28
C ASP A 730 -18.29 -8.81 -34.47
N ASN A 731 -18.69 -9.41 -33.36
CA ASN A 731 -19.45 -10.66 -33.29
C ASN A 731 -18.77 -11.85 -33.98
N LEU A 732 -17.45 -11.96 -33.79
CA LEU A 732 -16.68 -13.10 -34.28
C LEU A 732 -16.82 -14.29 -33.34
N THR A 733 -16.84 -15.49 -33.92
CA THR A 733 -16.94 -16.76 -33.20
C THR A 733 -15.76 -17.65 -33.57
N ILE A 734 -15.18 -18.32 -32.58
CA ILE A 734 -14.21 -19.39 -32.80
C ILE A 734 -15.01 -20.69 -32.98
N ALA A 735 -14.94 -21.30 -34.17
CA ALA A 735 -15.86 -22.37 -34.56
C ALA A 735 -15.83 -23.61 -33.65
N ASN A 736 -14.67 -23.89 -33.05
CA ASN A 736 -14.42 -25.02 -32.16
C ASN A 736 -14.17 -24.57 -30.71
N ILE A 737 -14.82 -23.48 -30.28
CA ILE A 737 -14.55 -22.88 -28.97
C ILE A 737 -14.91 -23.80 -27.81
N ASP A 738 -16.01 -24.54 -27.92
CA ASP A 738 -16.45 -25.46 -26.86
C ASP A 738 -15.43 -26.58 -26.66
N ASP A 739 -14.88 -27.13 -27.74
CA ASP A 739 -13.79 -28.12 -27.69
C ASP A 739 -12.52 -27.54 -27.05
N ILE A 740 -12.22 -26.26 -27.29
CA ILE A 740 -11.04 -25.58 -26.71
C ILE A 740 -11.19 -25.38 -25.21
N LEU A 741 -12.40 -25.01 -24.75
CA LEU A 741 -12.67 -24.72 -23.34
C LEU A 741 -12.91 -25.98 -22.51
N ASP A 742 -13.15 -27.13 -23.12
CA ASP A 742 -13.12 -28.43 -22.45
C ASP A 742 -11.68 -28.94 -22.34
N ALA A 743 -11.04 -28.70 -21.19
CA ALA A 743 -9.67 -29.17 -20.93
C ALA A 743 -9.51 -30.70 -21.05
N SER A 744 -10.58 -31.48 -20.86
CA SER A 744 -10.54 -32.95 -21.02
C SER A 744 -10.66 -33.35 -22.48
N GLY A 745 -11.69 -32.84 -23.17
CA GLY A 745 -11.95 -33.12 -24.59
C GLY A 745 -10.90 -32.56 -25.55
N SER A 746 -10.31 -31.40 -25.23
CA SER A 746 -9.18 -30.84 -25.98
C SER A 746 -7.90 -31.68 -25.86
N GLY A 747 -7.77 -32.45 -24.78
CA GLY A 747 -6.55 -33.15 -24.41
C GLY A 747 -5.56 -32.31 -23.58
N GLU A 748 -5.89 -31.06 -23.24
CA GLU A 748 -5.01 -30.19 -22.44
C GLU A 748 -4.69 -30.81 -21.07
N LEU A 749 -5.70 -31.30 -20.35
CA LEU A 749 -5.51 -31.93 -19.03
C LEU A 749 -4.62 -33.16 -19.12
N VAL A 750 -4.78 -33.99 -20.15
CA VAL A 750 -3.95 -35.19 -20.39
C VAL A 750 -2.49 -34.79 -20.58
N THR A 751 -2.22 -33.75 -21.37
CA THR A 751 -0.85 -33.24 -21.55
C THR A 751 -0.27 -32.68 -20.26
N PHE A 752 -1.04 -31.91 -19.48
CA PHE A 752 -0.58 -31.33 -18.22
C PHE A 752 -0.19 -32.39 -17.21
N LEU A 753 -1.01 -33.44 -17.03
CA LEU A 753 -0.75 -34.49 -16.05
C LEU A 753 0.56 -35.23 -16.35
N ALA A 754 0.80 -35.59 -17.62
CA ALA A 754 2.00 -36.28 -18.04
C ALA A 754 3.25 -35.38 -17.94
N GLU A 755 3.15 -34.16 -18.46
CA GLU A 755 4.28 -33.23 -18.50
C GLU A 755 4.64 -32.67 -17.12
N PHE A 756 3.67 -32.47 -16.23
CA PHE A 756 3.91 -31.97 -14.88
C PHE A 756 4.77 -32.94 -14.09
N LYS A 757 4.44 -34.24 -14.07
CA LYS A 757 5.24 -35.26 -13.38
C LYS A 757 6.69 -35.25 -13.89
N LEU A 758 6.87 -35.28 -15.22
CA LEU A 758 8.20 -35.32 -15.83
C LEU A 758 9.00 -34.05 -15.53
N SER A 759 8.39 -32.88 -15.73
CA SER A 759 9.03 -31.57 -15.60
C SER A 759 9.35 -31.24 -14.15
N LEU A 760 8.42 -31.51 -13.22
CA LEU A 760 8.64 -31.30 -11.80
C LEU A 760 9.74 -32.23 -11.28
N ASN A 761 9.71 -33.52 -11.62
CA ASN A 761 10.77 -34.45 -11.22
C ASN A 761 12.15 -34.00 -11.72
N ALA A 762 12.23 -33.55 -12.98
CA ALA A 762 13.47 -33.02 -13.55
C ALA A 762 13.95 -31.77 -12.78
N TYR A 763 13.05 -30.82 -12.49
CA TYR A 763 13.36 -29.62 -11.70
C TYR A 763 13.87 -29.97 -10.30
N LEU A 764 13.14 -30.82 -9.56
CA LEU A 764 13.47 -31.19 -8.18
C LEU A 764 14.80 -31.95 -8.08
N LYS A 765 15.08 -32.83 -9.05
CA LYS A 765 16.37 -33.52 -9.15
C LYS A 765 17.53 -32.55 -9.41
N GLY A 766 17.28 -31.47 -10.14
CA GLY A 766 18.26 -30.41 -10.41
C GLY A 766 18.57 -29.47 -9.24
N LEU A 767 17.79 -29.52 -8.15
CA LEU A 767 18.06 -28.73 -6.94
C LEU A 767 19.32 -29.24 -6.23
N VAL A 768 20.18 -28.31 -5.77
CA VAL A 768 21.41 -28.64 -5.03
C VAL A 768 21.08 -29.40 -3.75
N SER A 769 20.10 -28.88 -3.00
CA SER A 769 19.55 -29.53 -1.81
C SER A 769 18.05 -29.28 -1.78
N SER A 770 17.28 -30.27 -1.33
CA SER A 770 15.83 -30.16 -1.22
C SER A 770 15.29 -31.27 -0.30
N PRO A 771 14.28 -30.99 0.54
CA PRO A 771 13.59 -32.03 1.32
C PRO A 771 12.87 -33.07 0.45
N VAL A 772 12.53 -32.70 -0.79
CA VAL A 772 11.82 -33.53 -1.76
C VAL A 772 12.58 -33.56 -3.09
N LYS A 773 12.61 -34.71 -3.77
CA LYS A 773 13.33 -34.91 -5.03
C LYS A 773 12.44 -35.40 -6.18
N SER A 774 11.17 -35.67 -5.90
CA SER A 774 10.16 -36.12 -6.86
C SER A 774 8.74 -35.69 -6.45
N LEU A 775 7.78 -35.78 -7.37
CA LEU A 775 6.35 -35.62 -7.11
C LEU A 775 5.85 -36.60 -6.04
N ALA A 776 6.35 -37.84 -6.06
CA ALA A 776 6.05 -38.83 -5.03
C ALA A 776 6.51 -38.37 -3.63
N ASP A 777 7.70 -37.77 -3.52
CA ASP A 777 8.18 -37.20 -2.26
C ASP A 777 7.32 -36.02 -1.79
N VAL A 778 6.87 -35.16 -2.72
CA VAL A 778 5.96 -34.06 -2.43
C VAL A 778 4.63 -34.59 -1.88
N MET A 779 4.04 -35.60 -2.53
CA MET A 779 2.80 -36.24 -2.06
C MET A 779 2.99 -36.89 -0.69
N ALA A 780 4.14 -37.56 -0.45
CA ALA A 780 4.47 -38.15 0.83
C ALA A 780 4.65 -37.09 1.93
N PHE A 781 5.31 -35.97 1.62
CA PHE A 781 5.42 -34.81 2.50
C PHE A 781 4.04 -34.26 2.85
N ASN A 782 3.20 -34.02 1.85
CA ASN A 782 1.84 -33.53 2.01
C ASN A 782 1.02 -34.43 2.92
N ASN A 783 1.06 -35.75 2.73
CA ASN A 783 0.36 -36.72 3.57
C ASN A 783 0.88 -36.70 5.01
N LYS A 784 2.21 -36.65 5.20
CA LYS A 784 2.83 -36.56 6.52
C LYS A 784 2.49 -35.25 7.25
N PHE A 785 2.45 -34.14 6.52
CA PHE A 785 2.17 -32.80 7.03
C PHE A 785 0.78 -32.31 6.60
N SER A 786 -0.20 -33.21 6.61
CA SER A 786 -1.55 -32.99 6.07
C SER A 786 -2.26 -31.75 6.63
N LYS A 787 -2.06 -31.43 7.92
CA LYS A 787 -2.61 -30.22 8.54
C LYS A 787 -1.96 -28.92 8.04
N LEU A 788 -0.66 -28.97 7.71
CA LEU A 788 0.12 -27.82 7.27
C LEU A 788 -0.22 -27.45 5.82
N GLU A 789 -0.27 -28.46 4.94
CA GLU A 789 -0.60 -28.31 3.51
C GLU A 789 -2.12 -28.33 3.23
N LYS A 790 -2.95 -28.44 4.28
CA LYS A 790 -4.42 -28.53 4.20
C LYS A 790 -4.92 -29.59 3.22
N ILE A 791 -4.36 -30.79 3.31
CA ILE A 791 -4.72 -31.90 2.40
C ILE A 791 -6.15 -32.36 2.63
N LYS A 792 -6.66 -32.30 3.87
CA LYS A 792 -8.06 -32.67 4.13
C LYS A 792 -9.06 -31.71 3.51
N GLU A 793 -8.72 -30.42 3.46
CA GLU A 793 -9.60 -29.37 2.97
C GLU A 793 -9.53 -29.23 1.45
N TYR A 794 -8.34 -29.33 0.86
CA TYR A 794 -8.12 -29.03 -0.57
C TYR A 794 -7.66 -30.21 -1.41
N GLY A 795 -7.22 -31.32 -0.81
CA GLY A 795 -6.79 -32.52 -1.52
C GLY A 795 -5.54 -32.32 -2.40
N GLN A 796 -5.15 -33.38 -3.12
CA GLN A 796 -4.02 -33.32 -4.06
C GLN A 796 -4.27 -34.22 -5.29
N MET A 797 -5.52 -34.32 -5.72
CA MET A 797 -5.96 -35.24 -6.77
C MET A 797 -5.25 -35.04 -8.12
N LEU A 798 -4.83 -33.80 -8.46
CA LEU A 798 -4.04 -33.57 -9.68
C LEU A 798 -2.64 -34.15 -9.56
N PHE A 799 -2.04 -34.14 -8.37
CA PHE A 799 -0.76 -34.79 -8.13
C PHE A 799 -0.88 -36.31 -8.22
N GLU A 800 -1.94 -36.88 -7.66
CA GLU A 800 -2.22 -38.32 -7.74
C GLU A 800 -2.43 -38.77 -9.19
N ALA A 801 -3.23 -38.03 -9.96
CA ALA A 801 -3.45 -38.29 -11.38
C ALA A 801 -2.16 -38.11 -12.20
N ALA A 802 -1.39 -37.05 -11.96
CA ALA A 802 -0.11 -36.83 -12.65
C ALA A 802 0.89 -37.93 -12.31
N GLN A 803 0.97 -38.35 -11.05
CA GLN A 803 1.86 -39.42 -10.59
C GLN A 803 1.52 -40.77 -11.23
N ALA A 804 0.25 -41.02 -11.54
CA ALA A 804 -0.22 -42.25 -12.20
C ALA A 804 0.14 -42.33 -13.70
N THR A 805 0.55 -41.22 -14.33
CA THR A 805 0.95 -41.23 -15.75
C THR A 805 2.24 -42.01 -15.99
N GLU A 806 2.35 -42.66 -17.15
CA GLU A 806 3.57 -43.37 -17.59
C GLU A 806 4.52 -42.48 -18.41
N GLY A 807 4.18 -41.19 -18.58
CA GLY A 807 4.94 -40.22 -19.35
C GLY A 807 4.24 -39.84 -20.66
N ILE A 808 5.02 -39.63 -21.73
CA ILE A 808 4.48 -39.22 -23.04
C ILE A 808 4.19 -40.49 -23.86
N ASP A 809 2.96 -40.99 -23.75
CA ASP A 809 2.45 -42.13 -24.50
C ASP A 809 1.73 -41.72 -25.80
N SER A 810 1.12 -42.67 -26.50
CA SER A 810 0.36 -42.40 -27.72
C SER A 810 -0.86 -41.49 -27.49
N GLY A 811 -1.51 -41.57 -26.33
CA GLY A 811 -2.64 -40.71 -25.98
C GLY A 811 -2.21 -39.26 -25.79
N VAL A 812 -1.05 -39.02 -25.17
CA VAL A 812 -0.47 -37.68 -25.05
C VAL A 812 -0.06 -37.14 -26.43
N GLN A 813 0.48 -37.96 -27.32
CA GLN A 813 0.81 -37.56 -28.70
C GLN A 813 -0.44 -37.20 -29.53
N GLU A 814 -1.53 -37.93 -29.34
CA GLU A 814 -2.82 -37.62 -29.94
C GLU A 814 -3.38 -36.30 -29.38
N ALA A 815 -3.30 -36.09 -28.07
CA ALA A 815 -3.69 -34.84 -27.43
C ALA A 815 -2.90 -33.64 -27.99
N TYR A 816 -1.58 -33.75 -28.17
CA TYR A 816 -0.80 -32.69 -28.84
C TYR A 816 -1.30 -32.39 -30.25
N SER A 817 -1.60 -33.43 -31.03
CA SER A 817 -2.11 -33.29 -32.39
C SER A 817 -3.49 -32.61 -32.38
N ASN A 818 -4.33 -32.94 -31.40
CA ASN A 818 -5.63 -32.31 -31.22
C ASN A 818 -5.51 -30.83 -30.82
N LEU A 819 -4.69 -30.48 -29.84
CA LEU A 819 -4.45 -29.09 -29.43
C LEU A 819 -3.92 -28.24 -30.59
N ALA A 820 -2.99 -28.79 -31.38
CA ALA A 820 -2.48 -28.13 -32.59
C ALA A 820 -3.57 -27.95 -33.65
N ARG A 821 -4.42 -28.96 -33.87
CA ARG A 821 -5.59 -28.90 -34.76
C ARG A 821 -6.58 -27.82 -34.27
N LEU A 822 -6.90 -27.81 -32.98
CA LEU A 822 -7.84 -26.87 -32.39
C LEU A 822 -7.34 -25.43 -32.51
N SER A 823 -6.05 -25.19 -32.25
CA SER A 823 -5.43 -23.87 -32.43
C SER A 823 -5.45 -23.41 -33.89
N LYS A 824 -5.11 -24.30 -34.83
CA LYS A 824 -5.07 -24.02 -36.27
C LYS A 824 -6.45 -23.68 -36.85
N TYR A 825 -7.47 -24.47 -36.52
CA TYR A 825 -8.82 -24.28 -37.05
C TYR A 825 -9.70 -23.37 -36.19
N GLY A 826 -9.22 -22.98 -35.01
CA GLY A 826 -9.82 -21.97 -34.14
C GLY A 826 -9.23 -20.58 -34.35
N LEU A 827 -8.39 -20.13 -33.41
CA LEU A 827 -7.88 -18.75 -33.41
C LEU A 827 -7.05 -18.41 -34.66
N GLU A 828 -6.19 -19.30 -35.16
CA GLU A 828 -5.40 -18.99 -36.36
C GLU A 828 -6.27 -18.73 -37.58
N LYS A 829 -7.25 -19.61 -37.81
CA LYS A 829 -8.22 -19.46 -38.89
C LYS A 829 -8.97 -18.13 -38.75
N LEU A 830 -9.50 -17.84 -37.55
CA LEU A 830 -10.22 -16.59 -37.28
C LEU A 830 -9.36 -15.36 -37.60
N MET A 831 -8.13 -15.31 -37.09
CA MET A 831 -7.22 -14.18 -37.27
C MET A 831 -6.84 -13.98 -38.74
N ARG A 832 -6.57 -15.07 -39.47
CA ARG A 832 -6.14 -15.02 -40.89
C ARG A 832 -7.28 -14.63 -41.83
N GLU A 833 -8.45 -15.25 -41.70
CA GLU A 833 -9.59 -15.00 -42.58
C GLU A 833 -10.09 -13.55 -42.45
N ASN A 834 -10.09 -13.02 -41.23
CA ASN A 834 -10.56 -11.66 -40.95
C ASN A 834 -9.45 -10.59 -41.04
N LYS A 835 -8.19 -11.02 -41.30
CA LYS A 835 -6.99 -10.17 -41.38
C LYS A 835 -6.83 -9.30 -40.12
N LEU A 836 -6.93 -9.92 -38.95
CA LEU A 836 -6.91 -9.24 -37.66
C LEU A 836 -5.49 -8.92 -37.19
N ASP A 837 -5.34 -7.80 -36.51
CA ASP A 837 -4.16 -7.47 -35.73
C ASP A 837 -4.24 -8.00 -34.29
N ALA A 838 -5.45 -8.06 -33.73
CA ALA A 838 -5.74 -8.66 -32.43
C ALA A 838 -7.18 -9.19 -32.39
N ALA A 839 -7.38 -10.29 -31.68
CA ALA A 839 -8.68 -10.70 -31.16
C ALA A 839 -8.88 -10.08 -29.77
N VAL A 840 -10.07 -9.59 -29.48
CA VAL A 840 -10.36 -8.81 -28.28
C VAL A 840 -11.62 -9.34 -27.60
N THR A 841 -11.57 -9.52 -26.29
CA THR A 841 -12.75 -9.85 -25.48
C THR A 841 -12.62 -9.31 -24.06
N THR A 842 -13.70 -9.36 -23.30
CA THR A 842 -13.74 -8.91 -21.91
C THR A 842 -13.16 -9.96 -20.96
N GLY A 843 -12.56 -9.49 -19.86
CA GLY A 843 -11.98 -10.34 -18.83
C GLY A 843 -10.80 -11.19 -19.33
N ALA A 844 -10.59 -12.32 -18.66
CA ALA A 844 -9.45 -13.20 -18.91
C ALA A 844 -9.83 -14.60 -19.41
N ASN A 845 -11.12 -14.88 -19.62
CA ASN A 845 -11.61 -16.20 -20.05
C ASN A 845 -11.12 -16.59 -21.45
N PHE A 846 -10.54 -15.64 -22.19
CA PHE A 846 -9.84 -15.89 -23.45
C PHE A 846 -8.48 -16.59 -23.28
N ALA A 847 -7.99 -16.73 -22.05
CA ALA A 847 -6.64 -17.22 -21.79
C ALA A 847 -6.42 -18.63 -22.35
N THR A 848 -7.37 -19.56 -22.20
CA THR A 848 -7.25 -20.94 -22.69
C THR A 848 -7.02 -20.97 -24.20
N VAL A 849 -7.75 -20.15 -24.96
CA VAL A 849 -7.57 -20.00 -26.42
C VAL A 849 -6.13 -19.58 -26.77
N LEU A 850 -5.52 -18.74 -25.95
CA LEU A 850 -4.13 -18.28 -26.13
C LEU A 850 -3.10 -19.26 -25.55
N ALA A 851 -3.48 -20.03 -24.54
CA ALA A 851 -2.63 -20.96 -23.83
C ALA A 851 -2.31 -22.19 -24.69
N ILE A 852 -3.33 -22.88 -25.21
CA ILE A 852 -3.16 -24.13 -25.99
C ILE A 852 -2.28 -23.95 -27.24
N GLY A 853 -2.31 -22.76 -27.84
CA GLY A 853 -1.51 -22.42 -29.01
C GLY A 853 -0.15 -21.81 -28.67
N GLY A 854 0.11 -21.49 -27.40
CA GLY A 854 1.31 -20.77 -26.97
C GLY A 854 1.40 -19.34 -27.53
N TYR A 855 0.26 -18.69 -27.71
CA TYR A 855 0.10 -17.36 -28.30
C TYR A 855 0.22 -16.23 -27.28
N PRO A 856 0.54 -14.99 -27.67
CA PRO A 856 0.62 -13.87 -26.74
C PRO A 856 -0.75 -13.27 -26.41
N GLY A 857 -0.87 -12.71 -25.20
CA GLY A 857 -2.04 -11.96 -24.72
C GLY A 857 -1.64 -10.79 -23.82
N ILE A 858 -2.40 -9.71 -23.87
CA ILE A 858 -2.24 -8.54 -22.99
C ILE A 858 -3.58 -8.20 -22.37
N ASN A 859 -3.67 -8.30 -21.04
CA ASN A 859 -4.80 -7.78 -20.28
C ASN A 859 -4.54 -6.31 -19.92
N VAL A 860 -5.53 -5.43 -20.13
CA VAL A 860 -5.52 -4.03 -19.69
C VAL A 860 -6.76 -3.75 -18.84
N PRO A 861 -6.66 -2.97 -17.74
CA PRO A 861 -7.84 -2.59 -16.94
C PRO A 861 -8.95 -1.96 -17.79
N ALA A 862 -10.18 -2.45 -17.65
CA ALA A 862 -11.34 -2.06 -18.46
C ALA A 862 -12.54 -1.59 -17.64
N GLY A 863 -12.63 -1.90 -16.35
CA GLY A 863 -13.69 -1.36 -15.52
C GLY A 863 -13.73 -1.97 -14.13
N TYR A 864 -14.82 -1.66 -13.45
CA TYR A 864 -15.19 -2.18 -12.15
C TYR A 864 -16.68 -2.49 -12.21
N ASP A 865 -17.10 -3.62 -11.66
CA ASP A 865 -18.53 -3.91 -11.50
C ASP A 865 -19.15 -3.05 -10.39
N SER A 866 -20.46 -3.17 -10.20
CA SER A 866 -21.24 -2.50 -9.15
C SER A 866 -20.76 -2.78 -7.72
N ASN A 867 -20.06 -3.90 -7.48
CA ASN A 867 -19.43 -4.20 -6.19
C ASN A 867 -18.02 -3.62 -6.06
N GLY A 868 -17.47 -3.04 -7.13
CA GLY A 868 -16.13 -2.50 -7.20
C GLY A 868 -15.06 -3.53 -7.59
N VAL A 869 -15.44 -4.75 -7.99
CA VAL A 869 -14.50 -5.78 -8.45
C VAL A 869 -13.98 -5.39 -9.84
N PRO A 870 -12.66 -5.30 -10.03
CA PRO A 870 -12.10 -4.96 -11.32
C PRO A 870 -12.32 -6.04 -12.38
N PHE A 871 -12.44 -5.60 -13.63
CA PHE A 871 -12.27 -6.46 -14.80
C PHE A 871 -11.43 -5.77 -15.87
N GLY A 872 -10.78 -6.58 -16.70
CA GLY A 872 -9.93 -6.15 -17.80
C GLY A 872 -10.54 -6.39 -19.17
N ILE A 873 -9.79 -6.02 -20.20
CA ILE A 873 -9.99 -6.39 -21.60
C ILE A 873 -8.72 -7.10 -22.07
N CYS A 874 -8.87 -8.23 -22.75
CA CYS A 874 -7.76 -9.04 -23.24
C CYS A 874 -7.58 -8.82 -24.74
N PHE A 875 -6.36 -8.44 -25.15
CA PHE A 875 -5.90 -8.41 -26.53
C PHE A 875 -5.05 -9.65 -26.80
N GLY A 876 -5.56 -10.60 -27.59
CA GLY A 876 -4.88 -11.81 -27.99
C GLY A 876 -4.44 -11.80 -29.45
N GLY A 877 -3.37 -12.51 -29.78
CA GLY A 877 -2.84 -12.57 -31.14
C GLY A 877 -2.25 -13.93 -31.49
N LEU A 878 -1.46 -14.01 -32.57
CA LEU A 878 -0.70 -15.20 -32.94
C LEU A 878 0.76 -15.08 -32.47
N LYS A 879 1.55 -16.16 -32.57
CA LYS A 879 2.98 -16.14 -32.18
C LYS A 879 3.71 -14.98 -32.88
N GLY A 880 4.45 -14.19 -32.10
CA GLY A 880 5.21 -13.05 -32.58
C GLY A 880 4.42 -11.76 -32.87
N THR A 881 3.13 -11.71 -32.49
CA THR A 881 2.30 -10.51 -32.67
C THR A 881 2.33 -9.54 -31.50
N GLU A 882 3.18 -9.75 -30.49
CA GLU A 882 3.41 -8.84 -29.37
C GLU A 882 3.54 -7.37 -29.81
N PRO A 883 4.26 -7.00 -30.89
CA PRO A 883 4.32 -5.62 -31.34
C PRO A 883 2.95 -5.00 -31.64
N LYS A 884 2.06 -5.76 -32.30
CA LYS A 884 0.71 -5.30 -32.65
C LYS A 884 -0.19 -5.24 -31.41
N LEU A 885 -0.05 -6.21 -30.51
CA LEU A 885 -0.79 -6.24 -29.26
C LEU A 885 -0.38 -5.08 -28.35
N ILE A 886 0.91 -4.77 -28.24
CA ILE A 886 1.42 -3.64 -27.46
C ILE A 886 0.88 -2.31 -28.01
N GLU A 887 0.92 -2.09 -29.33
CA GLU A 887 0.35 -0.88 -29.93
C GLU A 887 -1.15 -0.76 -29.62
N SER A 888 -1.89 -1.87 -29.73
CA SER A 888 -3.34 -1.88 -29.50
C SER A 888 -3.68 -1.64 -28.03
N ALA A 889 -3.02 -2.36 -27.12
CA ALA A 889 -3.21 -2.28 -25.68
C ALA A 889 -2.79 -0.92 -25.12
N TYR A 890 -1.64 -0.39 -25.53
CA TYR A 890 -1.19 0.94 -25.11
C TYR A 890 -2.08 2.05 -25.68
N GLY A 891 -2.48 1.95 -26.95
CA GLY A 891 -3.44 2.88 -27.54
C GLY A 891 -4.79 2.88 -26.81
N PHE A 892 -5.28 1.70 -26.40
CA PHE A 892 -6.48 1.57 -25.58
C PHE A 892 -6.30 2.18 -24.18
N GLU A 893 -5.23 1.79 -23.46
CA GLU A 893 -4.93 2.31 -22.13
C GLU A 893 -4.85 3.85 -22.13
N GLN A 894 -4.15 4.44 -23.09
CA GLN A 894 -3.98 5.89 -23.18
C GLN A 894 -5.28 6.61 -23.56
N ALA A 895 -6.16 5.95 -24.31
CA ALA A 895 -7.46 6.50 -24.68
C ALA A 895 -8.46 6.52 -23.52
N THR A 896 -8.32 5.61 -22.55
CA THR A 896 -9.35 5.39 -21.52
C THR A 896 -8.88 5.67 -20.08
N LYS A 897 -7.62 5.37 -19.73
CA LYS A 897 -7.01 5.59 -18.41
C LYS A 897 -7.87 5.08 -17.24
N ILE A 898 -8.43 3.88 -17.39
CA ILE A 898 -9.49 3.35 -16.50
C ILE A 898 -9.00 2.99 -15.10
N ARG A 899 -7.77 2.50 -14.97
CA ARG A 899 -7.22 2.05 -13.70
C ARG A 899 -7.29 3.17 -12.65
N LYS A 900 -7.92 2.88 -11.53
CA LYS A 900 -7.92 3.68 -10.30
C LYS A 900 -6.93 3.07 -9.29
N PRO A 901 -6.23 3.87 -8.47
CA PRO A 901 -5.53 3.35 -7.30
C PRO A 901 -6.48 2.59 -6.38
N VAL A 902 -5.95 1.66 -5.59
CA VAL A 902 -6.73 0.93 -4.59
C VAL A 902 -7.34 1.92 -3.60
N SER A 903 -8.67 2.00 -3.62
CA SER A 903 -9.47 2.41 -2.47
C SER A 903 -9.91 1.11 -1.81
N PHE A 904 -9.57 0.84 -0.54
CA PHE A 904 -10.12 -0.32 0.16
C PHE A 904 -11.64 -0.14 0.27
N LYS A 905 -12.36 -0.62 -0.73
CA LYS A 905 -13.82 -0.74 -0.74
C LYS A 905 -14.15 -2.18 -0.40
N HIS A 906 -15.24 -2.35 0.32
CA HIS A 906 -15.64 -3.63 0.90
C HIS A 906 -16.65 -4.32 0.02
#